data_AF-A0A2D8XBT3-F1
#
_entry.id   AF-A0A2D8XBT3-F1
#
_cell.length_a   1.000
_cell.length_b   1.000
_cell.length_c   1.000
_cell.angle_alpha   90.00
_cell.angle_beta   90.00
_cell.angle_gamma   90.00
#
_symmetry.space_group_name_H-M   'P 1'
#
loop_
_entity.id
_entity.type
_entity.pdbx_description
1 polymer ?
#
loop_
_entity_poly.entity_id
_entity_poly.type
_entity_poly.pdbx_seq_one_letter_code
_entity_poly.pdbx_strand_id
1 'polypeptide(L)'
;MGDNPISGHTAGTHDGLRDGDHIISPSLTNIYEGLHGNGVLNPYDTAYGSPTGDRITPTNLPGAISSSVAHQVIIKACSVILDGVPYNIDNGSGGDVTINLTIGGNKLTGTSTTTLTSGKECLFAIIATSEGAKFVQSNVVTTAPGVYASLAGSIADSYLKMGGVSSAQNKQTIVLATIRAVFNSGAAAANDLKLTLSEINDKRVFIRPSPFYLSPVTTGDVGSTDHLNTHTALEQIHGSGEHGNFGANGVLWMSYNEDDNLPNLYFSAKDGSNRHTHLLGPNRIKAITGTSNVDFDFDEAQVFECTTTGAINLNPNAAVGAAPFPKGHTVIVSVPSGSAVTFDSTGLNTALTAGDAALFVYNGTAWKKVMVSATSTTNASGAVGLVQFSDGAGNHSSDAKLFWTAGSSTLTVNGKLTVTGLIDPTGLELTPVGSNPGGTATNTLWMDTGASNALKHGANTVLNSASSVADLSDVTAAGSGSIISTAERTKLGTVETAADVTDAANVNAAIAGHAYTAATVAANDKILIQDTDDSNNIKTVTATSIAALGGGGGGGSSISDADSDTKIDVETSSDADTISMHTEGTERVLIDTNVNLGVDVDLTFEGSTAVGNYETTLTVTNPTADRTVTLPNATGTVALTSDISGLVDAAGAVTAVQAANPLVLNGDVELAVGKIFRAQRSLLFPIGGVSVTLLNTTHAGKILMAQGGMTVILPAMPVGTEGETYVVINTNAPSTGAITIDAASNGQALNGAVSNGSLPAHEAVTLIWTGALTGWYGIGL
;
A
#
# COMPACT_ATOMS: atom_id res chain seq x y z
N MET A 1 9.99 -21.84 36.18
CA MET A 1 9.42 -22.18 34.86
C MET A 1 7.92 -22.29 35.11
N GLY A 2 7.10 -21.29 34.81
CA GLY A 2 7.14 -20.47 33.59
C GLY A 2 6.62 -21.25 32.38
N ASP A 3 5.88 -22.31 32.66
CA ASP A 3 5.55 -23.34 31.71
C ASP A 3 4.16 -23.08 31.15
N ASN A 4 4.06 -23.13 29.82
CA ASN A 4 2.82 -23.05 29.05
C ASN A 4 1.74 -23.91 29.75
N PRO A 5 0.45 -23.52 29.82
CA PRO A 5 -0.61 -24.39 30.32
C PRO A 5 -0.69 -25.77 29.61
N ILE A 6 -0.03 -25.94 28.45
CA ILE A 6 0.18 -27.23 27.76
C ILE A 6 1.34 -28.05 28.35
N SER A 7 2.28 -27.41 29.05
CA SER A 7 3.41 -28.07 29.72
C SER A 7 2.92 -28.95 30.86
N GLY A 8 3.24 -30.24 30.76
CA GLY A 8 2.71 -31.30 31.62
C GLY A 8 1.77 -32.26 30.90
N HIS A 9 1.09 -31.84 29.83
CA HIS A 9 0.23 -32.74 29.03
C HIS A 9 1.04 -33.63 28.07
N THR A 10 2.19 -33.16 27.57
CA THR A 10 3.06 -33.92 26.65
C THR A 10 4.33 -34.46 27.32
N ALA A 11 4.62 -34.07 28.57
CA ALA A 11 5.88 -34.37 29.26
C ALA A 11 5.70 -34.82 30.72
N GLY A 12 4.48 -35.14 31.16
CA GLY A 12 4.24 -35.70 32.49
C GLY A 12 5.00 -37.01 32.67
N THR A 13 5.74 -37.14 33.78
CA THR A 13 6.62 -38.31 34.03
C THR A 13 5.84 -39.62 34.13
N HIS A 14 4.53 -39.58 34.40
CA HIS A 14 3.68 -40.75 34.61
C HIS A 14 2.34 -40.76 33.83
N ASP A 15 1.94 -39.65 33.18
CA ASP A 15 0.66 -39.46 32.46
C ASP A 15 0.83 -38.35 31.38
N GLY A 16 1.68 -38.64 30.39
CA GLY A 16 1.96 -37.77 29.25
C GLY A 16 1.47 -38.36 27.92
N LEU A 17 1.64 -37.62 26.83
CA LEU A 17 1.35 -38.06 25.46
C LEU A 17 2.63 -38.45 24.69
N ARG A 18 3.63 -39.06 25.35
CA ARG A 18 4.82 -39.60 24.66
C ARG A 18 4.50 -40.99 24.11
N ASP A 19 5.21 -41.42 23.07
CA ASP A 19 5.07 -42.77 22.52
C ASP A 19 5.33 -43.82 23.63
N GLY A 20 4.35 -44.69 23.87
CA GLY A 20 4.35 -45.68 24.96
C GLY A 20 3.75 -45.23 26.31
N ASP A 21 3.36 -43.96 26.49
CA ASP A 21 2.61 -43.52 27.67
C ASP A 21 1.13 -44.00 27.61
N HIS A 22 0.52 -44.26 28.76
CA HIS A 22 -0.86 -44.76 28.84
C HIS A 22 -1.86 -43.59 28.95
N ILE A 23 -2.78 -43.47 27.98
CA ILE A 23 -3.87 -42.47 28.03
C ILE A 23 -4.98 -42.98 28.94
N ILE A 24 -5.18 -42.33 30.09
CA ILE A 24 -6.31 -42.63 30.97
C ILE A 24 -7.63 -42.01 30.48
N SER A 25 -8.76 -42.68 30.71
CA SER A 25 -10.11 -42.25 30.29
C SER A 25 -10.42 -40.77 30.55
N PRO A 26 -10.08 -40.18 31.72
CA PRO A 26 -10.32 -38.76 31.98
C PRO A 26 -9.60 -37.79 31.02
N SER A 27 -8.39 -38.14 30.55
CA SER A 27 -7.64 -37.31 29.60
C SER A 27 -8.32 -37.27 28.24
N LEU A 28 -8.77 -38.43 27.74
CA LEU A 28 -9.49 -38.54 26.46
C LEU A 28 -10.86 -37.87 26.54
N THR A 29 -11.53 -38.01 27.69
CA THR A 29 -12.81 -37.36 27.99
C THR A 29 -12.71 -35.86 27.80
N ASN A 30 -11.74 -35.21 28.44
CA ASN A 30 -11.63 -33.77 28.35
C ASN A 30 -11.22 -33.28 26.97
N ILE A 31 -10.47 -34.08 26.20
CA ILE A 31 -10.21 -33.76 24.79
C ILE A 31 -11.52 -33.78 23.99
N TYR A 32 -12.40 -34.75 24.24
CA TYR A 32 -13.70 -34.86 23.58
C TYR A 32 -14.67 -33.75 24.03
N GLU A 33 -14.80 -33.51 25.32
CA GLU A 33 -15.62 -32.43 25.90
C GLU A 33 -15.10 -31.06 25.46
N GLY A 34 -13.77 -30.90 25.40
CA GLY A 34 -13.11 -29.71 24.86
C GLY A 34 -13.44 -29.43 23.39
N LEU A 35 -13.51 -30.49 22.55
CA LEU A 35 -13.93 -30.37 21.15
C LEU A 35 -15.41 -29.92 21.04
N HIS A 36 -16.23 -30.29 22.01
CA HIS A 36 -17.64 -29.89 22.09
C HIS A 36 -17.84 -28.49 22.69
N GLY A 37 -16.75 -27.78 23.01
CA GLY A 37 -16.82 -26.43 23.57
C GLY A 37 -17.08 -26.39 25.08
N ASN A 38 -16.88 -27.51 25.78
CA ASN A 38 -16.89 -27.57 27.24
C ASN A 38 -15.49 -27.37 27.81
N GLY A 39 -15.37 -26.62 28.90
CA GLY A 39 -14.05 -26.19 29.34
C GLY A 39 -14.07 -25.12 30.41
N VAL A 40 -12.93 -24.94 31.06
CA VAL A 40 -12.74 -23.83 31.99
C VAL A 40 -12.62 -22.53 31.18
N LEU A 41 -13.43 -21.53 31.52
CA LEU A 41 -13.28 -20.19 30.97
C LEU A 41 -12.04 -19.54 31.61
N ASN A 42 -11.04 -19.21 30.80
CA ASN A 42 -9.82 -18.54 31.27
C ASN A 42 -9.87 -17.03 31.00
N PRO A 43 -10.22 -16.18 31.97
CA PRO A 43 -10.26 -14.74 31.77
C PRO A 43 -8.86 -14.13 31.56
N TYR A 44 -7.81 -14.86 31.95
CA TYR A 44 -6.42 -14.40 31.85
C TYR A 44 -5.84 -14.53 30.42
N ASP A 45 -6.46 -15.30 29.53
CA ASP A 45 -5.98 -15.46 28.14
C ASP A 45 -6.12 -14.17 27.32
N THR A 46 -7.12 -13.33 27.64
CA THR A 46 -7.37 -12.04 26.96
C THR A 46 -7.02 -10.82 27.80
N ALA A 47 -6.60 -10.99 29.06
CA ALA A 47 -6.24 -9.91 29.98
C ALA A 47 -4.74 -9.54 29.89
N TYR A 48 -4.32 -8.88 28.81
CA TYR A 48 -2.92 -8.53 28.52
C TYR A 48 -2.23 -7.64 29.57
N GLY A 49 -2.99 -6.93 30.42
CA GLY A 49 -2.47 -6.06 31.48
C GLY A 49 -2.45 -6.69 32.89
N SER A 50 -2.82 -7.97 33.03
CA SER A 50 -2.70 -8.68 34.31
C SER A 50 -1.23 -8.73 34.73
N PRO A 51 -0.87 -8.47 36.00
CA PRO A 51 0.50 -8.56 36.46
C PRO A 51 1.07 -9.91 36.03
N THR A 52 2.34 -9.93 35.63
CA THR A 52 3.09 -11.08 35.12
C THR A 52 3.13 -12.32 36.03
N GLY A 53 2.28 -12.42 37.06
CA GLY A 53 2.10 -13.58 37.92
C GLY A 53 1.06 -14.58 37.39
N ASP A 54 -0.22 -14.21 37.28
CA ASP A 54 -1.31 -15.20 37.23
C ASP A 54 -1.41 -15.97 35.90
N ARG A 55 -1.21 -15.29 34.75
CA ARG A 55 -1.27 -15.93 33.42
C ARG A 55 -0.15 -16.96 33.20
N ILE A 56 1.01 -16.78 33.83
CA ILE A 56 2.19 -17.64 33.69
C ILE A 56 2.47 -18.50 34.94
N THR A 57 1.56 -18.48 35.91
CA THR A 57 1.61 -19.30 37.13
C THR A 57 0.43 -20.27 37.12
N PRO A 58 0.62 -21.51 36.61
CA PRO A 58 -0.47 -22.48 36.42
C PRO A 58 -1.33 -22.76 37.65
N THR A 59 -0.78 -22.60 38.85
CA THR A 59 -1.47 -22.78 40.15
C THR A 59 -2.44 -21.66 40.51
N ASN A 60 -2.35 -20.51 39.84
CA ASN A 60 -3.24 -19.36 40.06
C ASN A 60 -4.37 -19.30 39.03
N LEU A 61 -4.28 -20.10 37.96
CA LEU A 61 -5.30 -20.16 36.93
C LEU A 61 -6.61 -20.78 37.48
N PRO A 62 -7.79 -20.38 36.95
CA PRO A 62 -9.07 -20.91 37.41
C PRO A 62 -9.13 -22.45 37.31
N GLY A 63 -9.72 -23.10 38.31
CA GLY A 63 -9.88 -24.55 38.37
C GLY A 63 -8.61 -25.32 38.75
N ALA A 64 -7.48 -24.63 39.02
CA ALA A 64 -6.26 -25.28 39.48
C ALA A 64 -6.51 -26.03 40.79
N ILE A 65 -5.95 -27.24 40.90
CA ILE A 65 -6.13 -28.09 42.08
C ILE A 65 -4.84 -28.20 42.87
N SER A 66 -4.95 -28.04 44.19
CA SER A 66 -3.86 -28.24 45.15
C SER A 66 -4.30 -29.12 46.30
N SER A 67 -3.36 -29.80 46.97
CA SER A 67 -3.66 -30.54 48.20
C SER A 67 -3.35 -29.69 49.43
N SER A 68 -4.30 -29.61 50.36
CA SER A 68 -4.07 -28.98 51.67
C SER A 68 -3.62 -29.98 52.73
N VAL A 69 -4.25 -31.15 52.75
CA VAL A 69 -3.92 -32.29 53.63
C VAL A 69 -4.15 -33.62 52.90
N ALA A 70 -3.73 -34.74 53.48
CA ALA A 70 -3.66 -36.06 52.83
C ALA A 70 -4.97 -36.64 52.24
N HIS A 71 -6.13 -36.02 52.51
CA HIS A 71 -7.46 -36.42 52.03
C HIS A 71 -8.29 -35.23 51.52
N GLN A 72 -7.68 -34.05 51.29
CA GLN A 72 -8.40 -32.86 50.86
C GLN A 72 -7.72 -32.18 49.68
N VAL A 73 -8.55 -31.69 48.78
CA VAL A 73 -8.13 -30.95 47.60
C VAL A 73 -8.84 -29.61 47.56
N ILE A 74 -8.13 -28.56 47.18
CA ILE A 74 -8.65 -27.21 47.01
C ILE A 74 -8.64 -26.90 45.52
N ILE A 75 -9.78 -26.47 45.00
CA ILE A 75 -10.00 -26.08 43.61
C ILE A 75 -10.10 -24.55 43.58
N LYS A 76 -9.29 -23.90 42.75
CA LYS A 76 -9.42 -22.46 42.51
C LYS A 76 -10.77 -22.14 41.88
N ALA A 77 -11.45 -21.12 42.40
CA ALA A 77 -12.75 -20.67 41.89
C ALA A 77 -12.68 -20.50 40.36
N CYS A 78 -13.66 -21.07 39.65
CA CYS A 78 -13.70 -20.99 38.19
C CYS A 78 -15.12 -21.04 37.65
N SER A 79 -15.26 -20.55 36.42
CA SER A 79 -16.46 -20.76 35.62
C SER A 79 -16.13 -21.79 34.55
N VAL A 80 -16.99 -22.79 34.41
CA VAL A 80 -16.86 -23.86 33.43
C VAL A 80 -18.02 -23.76 32.45
N ILE A 81 -17.72 -23.75 31.15
CA ILE A 81 -18.73 -23.90 30.10
C ILE A 81 -19.11 -25.37 30.05
N LEU A 82 -20.39 -25.64 30.28
CA LEU A 82 -21.01 -26.95 30.08
C LEU A 82 -22.25 -26.72 29.21
N ASP A 83 -22.29 -27.38 28.06
CA ASP A 83 -23.38 -27.30 27.09
C ASP A 83 -23.69 -25.86 26.67
N GLY A 84 -22.64 -25.10 26.35
CA GLY A 84 -22.74 -23.71 25.89
C GLY A 84 -23.04 -22.67 26.97
N VAL A 85 -23.24 -23.05 28.23
CA VAL A 85 -23.57 -22.14 29.33
C VAL A 85 -22.50 -22.17 30.44
N PRO A 86 -22.07 -21.03 31.00
CA PRO A 86 -21.12 -20.98 32.11
C PRO A 86 -21.78 -21.32 33.45
N TYR A 87 -21.20 -22.27 34.17
CA TYR A 87 -21.51 -22.62 35.55
C TYR A 87 -20.35 -22.24 36.47
N ASN A 88 -20.67 -21.57 37.58
CA ASN A 88 -19.67 -21.27 38.61
C ASN A 88 -19.41 -22.52 39.46
N ILE A 89 -18.15 -22.94 39.52
CA ILE A 89 -17.70 -24.06 40.34
C ILE A 89 -17.21 -23.51 41.68
N ASP A 90 -18.16 -23.21 42.55
CA ASP A 90 -17.91 -22.69 43.91
C ASP A 90 -18.59 -23.54 45.01
N ASN A 91 -19.42 -24.52 44.65
CA ASN A 91 -20.27 -25.30 45.58
C ASN A 91 -21.02 -24.41 46.60
N GLY A 92 -21.40 -23.19 46.20
CA GLY A 92 -22.08 -22.19 47.03
C GLY A 92 -21.17 -21.39 47.97
N SER A 93 -19.85 -21.52 47.88
CA SER A 93 -18.89 -20.81 48.74
C SER A 93 -18.60 -19.37 48.28
N GLY A 94 -18.88 -19.04 47.01
CA GLY A 94 -18.47 -17.78 46.38
C GLY A 94 -16.96 -17.60 46.18
N GLY A 95 -16.17 -18.66 46.34
CA GLY A 95 -14.70 -18.66 46.26
C GLY A 95 -14.09 -20.04 46.01
N ASP A 96 -12.83 -20.26 46.40
CA ASP A 96 -12.13 -21.54 46.21
C ASP A 96 -12.90 -22.70 46.90
N VAL A 97 -12.94 -23.86 46.26
CA VAL A 97 -13.74 -25.03 46.72
C VAL A 97 -12.85 -26.07 47.37
N THR A 98 -13.15 -26.45 48.62
CA THR A 98 -12.47 -27.56 49.29
C THR A 98 -13.31 -28.84 49.17
N ILE A 99 -12.74 -29.89 48.58
CA ILE A 99 -13.34 -31.22 48.48
C ILE A 99 -12.63 -32.20 49.41
N ASN A 100 -13.40 -32.80 50.32
CA ASN A 100 -12.94 -33.88 51.19
C ASN A 100 -13.11 -35.22 50.46
N LEU A 101 -12.00 -35.93 50.19
CA LEU A 101 -11.98 -37.27 49.61
C LEU A 101 -12.23 -38.30 50.71
N THR A 102 -13.50 -38.40 51.13
CA THR A 102 -13.96 -39.26 52.23
C THR A 102 -15.19 -40.06 51.83
N ILE A 103 -15.63 -41.01 52.65
CA ILE A 103 -16.82 -41.82 52.37
C ILE A 103 -18.07 -40.93 52.20
N GLY A 104 -18.19 -39.89 53.03
CA GLY A 104 -19.30 -38.93 53.05
C GLY A 104 -19.09 -37.64 52.25
N GLY A 105 -17.99 -37.49 51.52
CA GLY A 105 -17.66 -36.26 50.80
C GLY A 105 -18.57 -35.96 49.60
N ASN A 106 -18.28 -34.84 48.91
CA ASN A 106 -18.96 -34.38 47.68
C ASN A 106 -18.67 -35.31 46.48
N LYS A 107 -18.96 -36.60 46.61
CA LYS A 107 -18.82 -37.57 45.53
C LYS A 107 -19.94 -37.39 44.50
N LEU A 108 -19.69 -37.83 43.27
CA LEU A 108 -20.74 -37.90 42.27
C LEU A 108 -21.84 -38.87 42.77
N THR A 109 -23.09 -38.43 42.71
CA THR A 109 -24.24 -39.23 43.14
C THR A 109 -24.24 -40.58 42.43
N GLY A 110 -24.66 -41.66 43.12
CA GLY A 110 -24.64 -43.01 42.57
C GLY A 110 -23.27 -43.70 42.52
N THR A 111 -22.19 -43.07 42.99
CA THR A 111 -20.85 -43.70 43.10
C THR A 111 -20.51 -44.12 44.54
N SER A 112 -19.62 -45.10 44.68
CA SER A 112 -19.13 -45.62 45.96
C SER A 112 -17.62 -45.48 46.09
N THR A 113 -17.14 -45.36 47.33
CA THR A 113 -15.71 -45.34 47.66
C THR A 113 -15.29 -46.60 48.40
N THR A 114 -14.02 -46.98 48.28
CA THR A 114 -13.41 -48.13 48.95
C THR A 114 -12.17 -47.68 49.72
N THR A 115 -12.11 -47.97 51.02
CA THR A 115 -10.96 -47.68 51.88
C THR A 115 -9.72 -48.46 51.44
N LEU A 116 -8.56 -47.81 51.40
CA LEU A 116 -7.30 -48.46 51.02
C LEU A 116 -6.75 -49.39 52.12
N THR A 117 -6.01 -50.41 51.70
CA THR A 117 -5.27 -51.34 52.57
C THR A 117 -3.79 -51.37 52.17
N SER A 118 -2.93 -51.99 52.99
CA SER A 118 -1.48 -51.97 52.76
C SER A 118 -1.08 -52.44 51.36
N GLY A 119 -0.18 -51.68 50.71
CA GLY A 119 0.28 -51.95 49.34
C GLY A 119 -0.74 -51.66 48.25
N LYS A 120 -1.82 -50.91 48.56
CA LYS A 120 -2.85 -50.53 47.60
C LYS A 120 -2.81 -49.04 47.25
N GLU A 121 -3.25 -48.74 46.03
CA GLU A 121 -3.43 -47.38 45.51
C GLU A 121 -4.73 -47.26 44.70
N CYS A 122 -5.18 -46.02 44.48
CA CYS A 122 -6.32 -45.69 43.63
C CYS A 122 -6.14 -44.30 42.99
N LEU A 123 -7.01 -43.99 42.02
CA LEU A 123 -7.15 -42.67 41.41
C LEU A 123 -8.49 -42.04 41.81
N PHE A 124 -8.47 -40.73 42.01
CA PHE A 124 -9.67 -39.90 42.09
C PHE A 124 -9.75 -39.00 40.87
N ALA A 125 -10.90 -38.94 40.21
CA ALA A 125 -11.21 -37.90 39.22
C ALA A 125 -12.01 -36.79 39.91
N ILE A 126 -11.55 -35.54 39.78
CA ILE A 126 -12.28 -34.36 40.23
C ILE A 126 -13.03 -33.78 39.03
N ILE A 127 -14.35 -33.66 39.14
CA ILE A 127 -15.24 -33.38 38.01
C ILE A 127 -16.05 -32.11 38.32
N ALA A 128 -16.12 -31.19 37.35
CA ALA A 128 -17.04 -30.05 37.38
C ALA A 128 -18.36 -30.42 36.70
N THR A 129 -19.48 -30.13 37.36
CA THR A 129 -20.85 -30.40 36.91
C THR A 129 -21.71 -29.14 37.06
N SER A 130 -22.93 -29.11 36.51
CA SER A 130 -23.87 -28.00 36.72
C SER A 130 -24.25 -27.80 38.20
N GLU A 131 -24.11 -28.83 39.03
CA GLU A 131 -24.32 -28.80 40.48
C GLU A 131 -23.03 -28.52 41.30
N GLY A 132 -21.96 -28.07 40.64
CA GLY A 132 -20.65 -27.80 41.25
C GLY A 132 -19.63 -28.93 41.11
N ALA A 133 -18.52 -28.85 41.85
CA ALA A 133 -17.42 -29.83 41.85
C ALA A 133 -17.76 -31.10 42.64
N LYS A 134 -17.54 -32.26 42.02
CA LYS A 134 -17.70 -33.60 42.58
C LYS A 134 -16.43 -34.44 42.43
N PHE A 135 -16.33 -35.58 43.12
CA PHE A 135 -15.26 -36.56 42.89
C PHE A 135 -15.76 -37.98 42.66
N VAL A 136 -14.91 -38.80 42.05
CA VAL A 136 -15.15 -40.22 41.78
C VAL A 136 -13.88 -41.02 42.01
N GLN A 137 -13.98 -42.19 42.66
CA GLN A 137 -12.84 -43.08 42.92
C GLN A 137 -12.78 -44.22 41.89
N SER A 138 -11.58 -44.58 41.44
CA SER A 138 -11.30 -45.76 40.61
C SER A 138 -11.40 -47.07 41.40
N ASN A 139 -11.21 -48.19 40.71
CA ASN A 139 -10.91 -49.44 41.40
C ASN A 139 -9.60 -49.31 42.22
N VAL A 140 -9.49 -50.11 43.28
CA VAL A 140 -8.28 -50.18 44.11
C VAL A 140 -7.35 -51.23 43.54
N VAL A 141 -6.10 -50.86 43.24
CA VAL A 141 -5.09 -51.75 42.66
C VAL A 141 -3.91 -51.97 43.61
N THR A 142 -3.12 -53.01 43.36
CA THR A 142 -1.86 -53.23 44.08
C THR A 142 -0.78 -52.34 43.47
N THR A 143 -0.06 -51.60 44.30
CA THR A 143 1.02 -50.71 43.87
C THR A 143 2.13 -51.51 43.20
N ALA A 144 2.34 -51.32 41.90
CA ALA A 144 3.41 -51.97 41.12
C ALA A 144 3.76 -51.15 39.86
N PRO A 145 5.00 -51.24 39.34
CA PRO A 145 5.38 -50.59 38.09
C PRO A 145 4.48 -51.03 36.92
N GLY A 146 3.96 -50.07 36.15
CA GLY A 146 3.09 -50.35 35.00
C GLY A 146 1.64 -50.73 35.35
N VAL A 147 1.27 -50.76 36.63
CA VAL A 147 -0.12 -50.96 37.07
C VAL A 147 -0.79 -49.61 37.30
N TYR A 148 -1.94 -49.41 36.67
CA TYR A 148 -2.69 -48.17 36.76
C TYR A 148 -4.13 -48.48 37.18
N ALA A 149 -4.61 -47.77 38.20
CA ALA A 149 -6.00 -47.86 38.58
C ALA A 149 -6.88 -47.35 37.43
N SER A 150 -7.95 -48.06 37.11
CA SER A 150 -8.84 -47.74 36.00
C SER A 150 -10.21 -47.32 36.52
N LEU A 151 -10.81 -46.36 35.83
CA LEU A 151 -12.18 -45.93 36.08
C LEU A 151 -13.22 -46.77 35.30
N ALA A 152 -12.79 -47.82 34.57
CA ALA A 152 -13.65 -48.63 33.70
C ALA A 152 -14.59 -49.60 34.45
N GLY A 153 -15.80 -49.80 33.90
CA GLY A 153 -16.66 -50.95 34.20
C GLY A 153 -17.96 -50.70 34.98
N SER A 154 -18.07 -49.64 35.78
CA SER A 154 -19.34 -49.28 36.46
C SER A 154 -19.48 -47.81 36.83
N ILE A 155 -18.43 -47.01 36.61
CA ILE A 155 -18.32 -45.64 37.08
C ILE A 155 -17.87 -44.70 35.93
N ALA A 156 -17.19 -45.23 34.91
CA ALA A 156 -16.82 -44.51 33.68
C ALA A 156 -18.02 -43.83 33.00
N ASP A 157 -19.16 -44.51 32.85
CA ASP A 157 -20.36 -43.90 32.24
C ASP A 157 -20.99 -42.79 33.10
N SER A 158 -20.85 -42.90 34.43
CA SER A 158 -21.54 -42.03 35.38
C SER A 158 -21.03 -40.58 35.34
N TYR A 159 -19.72 -40.37 35.27
CA TYR A 159 -19.18 -39.01 35.19
C TYR A 159 -19.17 -38.46 33.75
N LEU A 160 -19.13 -39.32 32.72
CA LEU A 160 -19.15 -38.88 31.32
C LEU A 160 -20.50 -38.37 30.84
N LYS A 161 -21.60 -38.86 31.42
CA LYS A 161 -22.95 -38.56 30.91
C LYS A 161 -23.96 -38.13 31.97
N MET A 162 -23.56 -38.05 33.26
CA MET A 162 -24.46 -37.93 34.43
C MET A 162 -25.73 -38.81 34.35
N GLY A 163 -25.66 -39.89 33.54
CA GLY A 163 -26.81 -40.66 33.09
C GLY A 163 -27.19 -41.67 34.15
N GLY A 164 -28.40 -41.56 34.69
CA GLY A 164 -28.89 -42.43 35.77
C GLY A 164 -28.23 -42.18 37.13
N VAL A 165 -27.42 -41.13 37.28
CA VAL A 165 -26.69 -40.81 38.51
C VAL A 165 -27.01 -39.45 39.13
N SER A 166 -27.66 -38.50 38.43
CA SER A 166 -28.23 -37.26 39.02
C SER A 166 -29.56 -36.86 38.37
N SER A 167 -30.35 -36.02 39.05
CA SER A 167 -31.54 -35.35 38.49
C SER A 167 -31.20 -34.11 37.65
N ALA A 168 -29.92 -33.76 37.52
CA ALA A 168 -29.48 -32.57 36.80
C ALA A 168 -29.96 -32.58 35.34
N GLN A 169 -30.42 -31.46 34.80
CA GLN A 169 -30.83 -31.34 33.40
C GLN A 169 -29.62 -31.26 32.47
N ASN A 170 -28.56 -30.54 32.86
CA ASN A 170 -27.30 -30.58 32.13
C ASN A 170 -26.54 -31.88 32.47
N LYS A 171 -26.21 -32.66 31.44
CA LYS A 171 -25.56 -33.98 31.55
C LYS A 171 -24.07 -33.98 31.21
N GLN A 172 -23.54 -32.84 30.80
CA GLN A 172 -22.14 -32.67 30.40
C GLN A 172 -21.27 -32.36 31.62
N THR A 173 -20.04 -32.86 31.62
CA THR A 173 -19.08 -32.61 32.70
C THR A 173 -17.67 -32.45 32.14
N ILE A 174 -16.77 -31.88 32.93
CA ILE A 174 -15.34 -31.85 32.62
C ILE A 174 -14.53 -32.28 33.83
N VAL A 175 -13.43 -33.02 33.60
CA VAL A 175 -12.50 -33.40 34.67
C VAL A 175 -11.49 -32.27 34.90
N LEU A 176 -11.37 -31.77 36.11
CA LEU A 176 -10.39 -30.72 36.44
C LEU A 176 -9.00 -31.31 36.73
N ALA A 177 -8.95 -32.45 37.42
CA ALA A 177 -7.71 -33.18 37.68
C ALA A 177 -7.96 -34.66 37.96
N THR A 178 -6.91 -35.47 37.82
CA THR A 178 -6.85 -36.82 38.37
C THR A 178 -5.80 -36.89 39.46
N ILE A 179 -6.11 -37.56 40.57
CA ILE A 179 -5.30 -37.54 41.79
C ILE A 179 -4.98 -38.97 42.18
N ARG A 180 -3.70 -39.31 42.27
CA ARG A 180 -3.25 -40.60 42.77
C ARG A 180 -3.16 -40.57 44.29
N ALA A 181 -3.72 -41.60 44.91
CA ALA A 181 -3.66 -41.79 46.35
C ALA A 181 -3.16 -43.20 46.70
N VAL A 182 -2.24 -43.25 47.66
CA VAL A 182 -1.67 -44.49 48.21
C VAL A 182 -2.12 -44.70 49.65
N PHE A 183 -2.06 -45.96 50.11
CA PHE A 183 -2.43 -46.30 51.48
C PHE A 183 -1.62 -45.54 52.54
N ASN A 184 -2.33 -44.97 53.51
CA ASN A 184 -1.76 -44.30 54.69
C ASN A 184 -2.06 -45.10 55.96
N SER A 185 -1.02 -45.74 56.51
CA SER A 185 -1.11 -46.54 57.74
C SER A 185 -1.37 -45.70 59.00
N GLY A 186 -1.14 -44.38 58.95
CA GLY A 186 -1.32 -43.43 60.06
C GLY A 186 -2.45 -42.42 59.84
N ALA A 187 -3.44 -42.74 59.00
CA ALA A 187 -4.53 -41.83 58.67
C ALA A 187 -5.33 -41.38 59.91
N ALA A 188 -5.54 -40.06 60.04
CA ALA A 188 -6.42 -39.48 61.06
C ALA A 188 -7.89 -39.89 60.84
N ALA A 189 -8.75 -39.75 61.85
CA ALA A 189 -10.16 -40.16 61.77
C ALA A 189 -10.95 -39.47 60.62
N ALA A 190 -10.59 -38.23 60.25
CA ALA A 190 -11.17 -37.51 59.13
C ALA A 190 -10.75 -38.07 57.75
N ASN A 191 -9.71 -38.91 57.69
CA ASN A 191 -9.22 -39.60 56.51
C ASN A 191 -9.68 -41.07 56.53
N ASP A 192 -10.99 -41.26 56.43
CA ASP A 192 -11.69 -42.55 56.53
C ASP A 192 -11.40 -43.53 55.37
N LEU A 193 -10.87 -43.02 54.25
CA LEU A 193 -10.38 -43.81 53.12
C LEU A 193 -8.90 -44.22 53.22
N LYS A 194 -8.19 -43.78 54.26
CA LYS A 194 -6.77 -44.07 54.54
C LYS A 194 -5.83 -43.66 53.40
N LEU A 195 -5.92 -42.41 53.00
CA LEU A 195 -5.23 -41.86 51.83
C LEU A 195 -3.96 -41.08 52.20
N THR A 196 -2.97 -41.12 51.31
CA THR A 196 -1.97 -40.07 51.13
C THR A 196 -1.98 -39.70 49.66
N LEU A 197 -2.23 -38.43 49.34
CA LEU A 197 -2.19 -37.95 47.95
C LEU A 197 -0.74 -37.90 47.48
N SER A 198 -0.43 -38.68 46.46
CA SER A 198 0.94 -38.83 45.95
C SER A 198 1.19 -37.98 44.70
N GLU A 199 0.14 -37.71 43.90
CA GLU A 199 0.27 -37.01 42.62
C GLU A 199 -1.06 -36.32 42.26
N ILE A 200 -1.00 -35.10 41.73
CA ILE A 200 -2.14 -34.37 41.15
C ILE A 200 -1.77 -34.07 39.70
N ASN A 201 -2.52 -34.64 38.76
CA ASN A 201 -2.34 -34.41 37.34
C ASN A 201 -3.44 -33.46 36.84
N ASP A 202 -3.03 -32.31 36.32
CA ASP A 202 -3.92 -31.32 35.73
C ASP A 202 -4.58 -31.88 34.48
N LYS A 203 -5.90 -31.73 34.38
CA LYS A 203 -6.70 -32.18 33.24
C LYS A 203 -7.50 -31.06 32.59
N ARG A 204 -7.34 -29.81 33.04
CA ARG A 204 -8.14 -28.68 32.56
C ARG A 204 -8.01 -28.52 31.05
N VAL A 205 -9.15 -28.26 30.41
CA VAL A 205 -9.20 -27.83 29.02
C VAL A 205 -9.78 -26.42 28.99
N PHE A 206 -9.09 -25.53 28.29
CA PHE A 206 -9.47 -24.14 28.12
C PHE A 206 -10.04 -23.94 26.72
N ILE A 207 -11.17 -23.23 26.62
CA ILE A 207 -11.80 -22.91 25.34
C ILE A 207 -11.16 -21.63 24.77
N ARG A 208 -10.76 -21.65 23.49
CA ARG A 208 -10.22 -20.47 22.80
C ARG A 208 -11.27 -19.82 21.88
N PRO A 209 -11.30 -18.48 21.75
CA PRO A 209 -12.39 -17.77 21.08
C PRO A 209 -12.29 -17.56 19.54
N SER A 210 -11.44 -18.25 18.76
CA SER A 210 -11.48 -18.04 17.29
C SER A 210 -10.88 -19.14 16.39
N PRO A 211 -11.43 -19.36 15.17
CA PRO A 211 -12.72 -18.84 14.66
C PRO A 211 -13.92 -19.55 15.31
N PHE A 212 -14.98 -18.80 15.60
CA PHE A 212 -16.17 -19.30 16.31
C PHE A 212 -17.33 -19.51 15.33
N TYR A 213 -17.73 -20.78 15.13
CA TYR A 213 -18.92 -21.14 14.37
C TYR A 213 -20.12 -21.17 15.33
N LEU A 214 -21.19 -20.48 14.96
CA LEU A 214 -22.43 -20.41 15.75
C LEU A 214 -23.48 -21.33 15.12
N SER A 215 -24.04 -22.23 15.92
CA SER A 215 -25.31 -22.91 15.62
C SER A 215 -26.45 -22.17 16.34
N PRO A 216 -27.68 -22.14 15.78
CA PRO A 216 -28.83 -21.62 16.50
C PRO A 216 -29.04 -22.39 17.81
N VAL A 217 -29.15 -21.67 18.91
CA VAL A 217 -29.48 -22.20 20.24
C VAL A 217 -31.01 -22.16 20.40
N THR A 218 -31.60 -23.29 20.75
CA THR A 218 -33.05 -23.46 20.93
C THR A 218 -33.35 -24.25 22.19
N THR A 219 -34.52 -24.02 22.81
CA THR A 219 -34.97 -24.79 23.98
C THR A 219 -35.65 -26.12 23.61
N GLY A 220 -35.92 -26.34 22.32
CA GLY A 220 -36.54 -27.57 21.80
C GLY A 220 -35.56 -28.54 21.14
N ASP A 221 -36.08 -29.64 20.59
CA ASP A 221 -35.33 -30.69 19.91
C ASP A 221 -34.55 -30.18 18.67
N VAL A 222 -33.65 -31.01 18.12
CA VAL A 222 -32.91 -30.69 16.89
C VAL A 222 -33.87 -30.35 15.75
N GLY A 223 -33.75 -29.14 15.21
CA GLY A 223 -34.65 -28.61 14.18
C GLY A 223 -35.84 -27.82 14.72
N SER A 224 -35.98 -27.70 16.05
CA SER A 224 -36.87 -26.72 16.67
C SER A 224 -36.47 -25.30 16.26
N THR A 225 -37.46 -24.43 16.16
CA THR A 225 -37.28 -23.00 15.98
C THR A 225 -37.65 -22.21 17.24
N ASP A 226 -37.74 -22.89 18.39
CA ASP A 226 -38.00 -22.26 19.68
C ASP A 226 -36.90 -21.24 19.96
N HIS A 227 -37.30 -19.97 19.98
CA HIS A 227 -36.40 -18.85 19.99
C HIS A 227 -35.84 -18.60 21.40
N LEU A 228 -34.62 -18.07 21.41
CA LEU A 228 -33.91 -17.71 22.62
C LEU A 228 -33.34 -16.31 22.42
N ASN A 229 -34.20 -15.32 22.55
CA ASN A 229 -33.91 -13.90 22.27
C ASN A 229 -33.48 -13.11 23.52
N THR A 230 -33.53 -13.71 24.71
CA THR A 230 -33.16 -13.05 25.98
C THR A 230 -32.01 -13.78 26.68
N HIS A 231 -31.10 -13.01 27.30
CA HIS A 231 -30.05 -13.58 28.14
C HIS A 231 -30.60 -14.41 29.31
N THR A 232 -31.71 -13.99 29.93
CA THR A 232 -32.35 -14.72 31.04
C THR A 232 -32.78 -16.11 30.60
N ALA A 233 -33.40 -16.23 29.43
CA ALA A 233 -33.81 -17.51 28.90
C ALA A 233 -32.61 -18.41 28.54
N LEU A 234 -31.52 -17.83 28.01
CA LEU A 234 -30.28 -18.58 27.75
C LEU A 234 -29.59 -19.05 29.03
N GLU A 235 -29.58 -18.26 30.10
CA GLU A 235 -29.09 -18.71 31.42
C GLU A 235 -29.93 -19.87 31.97
N GLN A 236 -31.22 -19.95 31.60
CA GLN A 236 -32.18 -20.94 32.09
C GLN A 236 -32.47 -22.06 31.09
N ILE A 237 -31.64 -22.26 30.07
CA ILE A 237 -31.88 -23.23 28.99
C ILE A 237 -32.06 -24.67 29.50
N HIS A 238 -31.45 -25.00 30.64
CA HIS A 238 -31.56 -26.29 31.34
C HIS A 238 -32.60 -26.28 32.49
N GLY A 239 -33.63 -25.44 32.40
CA GLY A 239 -34.76 -25.44 33.33
C GLY A 239 -34.50 -24.74 34.67
N SER A 240 -35.54 -24.74 35.53
CA SER A 240 -35.53 -24.01 36.81
C SER A 240 -34.57 -24.65 37.81
N GLY A 241 -33.58 -23.88 38.28
CA GLY A 241 -32.64 -24.28 39.33
C GLY A 241 -31.21 -24.59 38.86
N GLU A 242 -30.98 -24.71 37.55
CA GLU A 242 -29.66 -24.93 36.94
C GLU A 242 -29.25 -23.75 36.07
N HIS A 243 -29.31 -22.56 36.66
CA HIS A 243 -29.07 -21.33 35.93
C HIS A 243 -27.58 -21.12 35.69
N GLY A 244 -27.22 -20.86 34.44
CA GLY A 244 -25.95 -20.24 34.11
C GLY A 244 -25.81 -18.86 34.74
N ASN A 245 -24.58 -18.37 34.81
CA ASN A 245 -24.32 -16.99 35.24
C ASN A 245 -23.28 -16.35 34.33
N PHE A 246 -23.72 -15.43 33.48
CA PHE A 246 -22.82 -14.75 32.54
C PHE A 246 -21.90 -13.72 33.21
N GLY A 247 -22.13 -13.36 34.48
CA GLY A 247 -21.28 -12.45 35.24
C GLY A 247 -21.12 -11.09 34.53
N ALA A 248 -19.87 -10.65 34.33
CA ALA A 248 -19.52 -9.46 33.55
C ALA A 248 -19.20 -9.76 32.08
N ASN A 249 -19.26 -11.02 31.66
CA ASN A 249 -18.82 -11.43 30.32
C ASN A 249 -19.85 -11.02 29.25
N GLY A 250 -19.35 -10.65 28.07
CA GLY A 250 -20.16 -10.54 26.86
C GLY A 250 -20.44 -11.93 26.31
N VAL A 251 -21.69 -12.20 25.94
CA VAL A 251 -22.14 -13.48 25.38
C VAL A 251 -22.70 -13.22 24.00
N LEU A 252 -22.23 -13.97 23.00
CA LEU A 252 -22.71 -13.90 21.62
C LEU A 252 -23.29 -15.27 21.27
N TRP A 253 -24.54 -15.31 20.81
CA TRP A 253 -25.17 -16.54 20.34
C TRP A 253 -26.08 -16.27 19.15
N MET A 254 -26.36 -17.32 18.39
CA MET A 254 -27.35 -17.27 17.34
C MET A 254 -28.61 -17.99 17.83
N SER A 255 -29.80 -17.50 17.53
CA SER A 255 -31.06 -18.20 17.77
C SER A 255 -32.08 -17.79 16.71
N TYR A 256 -33.21 -18.48 16.61
CA TYR A 256 -34.24 -18.12 15.65
C TYR A 256 -35.02 -16.90 16.10
N ASN A 257 -35.58 -16.17 15.14
CA ASN A 257 -36.56 -15.14 15.44
C ASN A 257 -37.98 -15.72 15.48
N GLU A 258 -38.87 -15.04 16.18
CA GLU A 258 -40.27 -15.46 16.36
C GLU A 258 -41.18 -15.13 15.16
N ASP A 259 -40.72 -14.34 14.18
CA ASP A 259 -41.55 -13.86 13.07
C ASP A 259 -41.47 -14.76 11.83
N ASP A 260 -40.25 -15.13 11.41
CA ASP A 260 -39.99 -15.89 10.18
C ASP A 260 -39.13 -17.15 10.41
N ASN A 261 -38.76 -17.44 11.67
CA ASN A 261 -37.93 -18.58 12.08
C ASN A 261 -36.54 -18.61 11.39
N LEU A 262 -36.02 -17.46 10.96
CA LEU A 262 -34.65 -17.34 10.44
C LEU A 262 -33.65 -17.05 11.56
N PRO A 263 -32.37 -17.43 11.35
CA PRO A 263 -31.33 -17.24 12.36
C PRO A 263 -30.95 -15.76 12.55
N ASN A 264 -31.01 -15.32 13.80
CA ASN A 264 -30.60 -14.00 14.27
C ASN A 264 -29.42 -14.10 15.24
N LEU A 265 -28.48 -13.16 15.13
CA LEU A 265 -27.31 -13.04 16.00
C LEU A 265 -27.61 -12.09 17.16
N TYR A 266 -27.49 -12.59 18.38
CA TYR A 266 -27.73 -11.87 19.62
C TYR A 266 -26.43 -11.69 20.41
N PHE A 267 -26.25 -10.49 20.97
CA PHE A 267 -25.14 -10.17 21.86
C PHE A 267 -25.67 -9.62 23.18
N SER A 268 -25.29 -10.25 24.30
CA SER A 268 -25.61 -9.75 25.63
C SER A 268 -24.39 -9.34 26.43
N ALA A 269 -24.43 -8.13 26.99
CA ALA A 269 -23.45 -7.61 27.92
C ALA A 269 -24.10 -6.70 28.97
N LYS A 270 -23.34 -6.38 30.03
CA LYS A 270 -23.74 -5.36 30.99
C LYS A 270 -23.49 -3.96 30.41
N ASP A 271 -24.52 -3.13 30.38
CA ASP A 271 -24.43 -1.67 30.16
C ASP A 271 -24.79 -0.97 31.48
N GLY A 272 -23.78 -0.48 32.19
CA GLY A 272 -23.92 -0.05 33.58
C GLY A 272 -24.24 -1.22 34.53
N SER A 273 -25.29 -1.09 35.34
CA SER A 273 -25.70 -2.12 36.33
C SER A 273 -26.58 -3.23 35.74
N ASN A 274 -27.16 -3.03 34.55
CA ASN A 274 -28.12 -3.95 33.93
C ASN A 274 -27.49 -4.70 32.76
N ARG A 275 -27.98 -5.91 32.47
CA ARG A 275 -27.59 -6.70 31.29
C ARG A 275 -28.67 -6.58 30.21
N HIS A 276 -28.26 -6.30 28.99
CA HIS A 276 -29.14 -6.14 27.82
C HIS A 276 -28.79 -7.18 26.75
N THR A 277 -29.75 -7.57 25.90
CA THR A 277 -29.53 -8.48 24.75
C THR A 277 -29.79 -7.75 23.44
N HIS A 278 -28.73 -7.38 22.73
CA HIS A 278 -28.77 -6.66 21.47
C HIS A 278 -28.91 -7.63 20.30
N LEU A 279 -29.88 -7.39 19.41
CA LEU A 279 -29.88 -7.99 18.09
C LEU A 279 -28.80 -7.31 17.22
N LEU A 280 -27.83 -8.09 16.72
CA LEU A 280 -26.75 -7.61 15.85
C LEU A 280 -27.04 -7.80 14.36
N GLY A 281 -27.90 -8.76 14.02
CA GLY A 281 -28.40 -8.92 12.66
C GLY A 281 -28.82 -10.35 12.31
N PRO A 282 -29.52 -10.54 11.18
CA PRO A 282 -30.08 -9.50 10.30
C PRO A 282 -31.13 -8.62 11.01
N ASN A 283 -31.35 -7.40 10.52
CA ASN A 283 -32.37 -6.51 11.11
C ASN A 283 -33.74 -7.17 11.02
N ARG A 284 -34.43 -7.26 12.15
CA ARG A 284 -35.76 -7.86 12.22
C ARG A 284 -36.83 -6.84 11.82
N ILE A 285 -37.73 -7.25 10.93
CA ILE A 285 -38.85 -6.46 10.42
C ILE A 285 -40.17 -7.04 10.93
N LYS A 286 -40.97 -6.24 11.66
CA LYS A 286 -42.28 -6.64 12.20
C LYS A 286 -43.40 -5.90 11.47
N ALA A 287 -44.27 -6.65 10.80
CA ALA A 287 -45.44 -6.09 10.12
C ALA A 287 -46.61 -5.92 11.09
N ILE A 288 -47.18 -4.72 11.17
CA ILE A 288 -48.33 -4.39 12.02
C ILE A 288 -49.54 -4.05 11.13
N THR A 289 -50.57 -4.90 11.15
CA THR A 289 -51.76 -4.77 10.28
C THR A 289 -53.08 -4.61 11.04
N GLY A 290 -53.07 -4.80 12.37
CA GLY A 290 -54.27 -4.74 13.22
C GLY A 290 -54.70 -3.32 13.63
N THR A 291 -55.69 -3.26 14.53
CA THR A 291 -56.23 -2.00 15.11
C THR A 291 -55.93 -1.82 16.60
N SER A 292 -55.17 -2.73 17.20
CA SER A 292 -54.79 -2.67 18.61
C SER A 292 -53.47 -1.92 18.78
N ASN A 293 -53.30 -1.24 19.92
CA ASN A 293 -52.00 -0.71 20.32
C ASN A 293 -50.98 -1.86 20.44
N VAL A 294 -49.74 -1.56 20.06
CA VAL A 294 -48.62 -2.49 20.10
C VAL A 294 -47.57 -1.90 21.03
N ASP A 295 -47.18 -2.68 22.02
CA ASP A 295 -46.00 -2.38 22.83
C ASP A 295 -44.84 -3.27 22.35
N PHE A 296 -43.61 -2.77 22.40
CA PHE A 296 -42.41 -3.53 22.00
C PHE A 296 -41.27 -3.39 23.01
N ASP A 297 -40.55 -4.49 23.22
CA ASP A 297 -39.35 -4.54 24.07
C ASP A 297 -38.05 -4.30 23.28
N PHE A 298 -36.93 -4.13 23.99
CA PHE A 298 -35.64 -3.78 23.41
C PHE A 298 -35.02 -4.84 22.47
N ASP A 299 -35.33 -6.11 22.71
CA ASP A 299 -34.86 -7.29 21.98
C ASP A 299 -35.81 -7.72 20.84
N GLU A 300 -36.84 -6.91 20.56
CA GLU A 300 -37.77 -7.13 19.44
C GLU A 300 -37.24 -6.54 18.09
N ALA A 301 -38.16 -6.26 17.17
CA ALA A 301 -37.86 -5.72 15.85
C ALA A 301 -37.29 -4.31 15.90
N GLN A 302 -36.32 -4.05 15.01
CA GLN A 302 -35.74 -2.70 14.81
C GLN A 302 -36.47 -1.94 13.71
N VAL A 303 -37.26 -2.63 12.89
CA VAL A 303 -38.04 -2.07 11.79
C VAL A 303 -39.49 -2.49 11.94
N PHE A 304 -40.40 -1.52 12.03
CA PHE A 304 -41.83 -1.76 12.07
C PHE A 304 -42.46 -1.26 10.77
N GLU A 305 -43.15 -2.14 10.06
CA GLU A 305 -43.92 -1.80 8.87
C GLU A 305 -45.41 -1.83 9.22
N CYS A 306 -46.03 -0.66 9.32
CA CYS A 306 -47.37 -0.49 9.82
C CYS A 306 -48.36 -0.22 8.68
N THR A 307 -49.22 -1.18 8.39
CA THR A 307 -50.36 -1.03 7.46
C THR A 307 -51.67 -1.24 8.20
N THR A 308 -51.95 -0.38 9.17
CA THR A 308 -53.09 -0.54 10.09
C THR A 308 -54.38 0.01 9.50
N THR A 309 -55.51 -0.61 9.81
CA THR A 309 -56.84 -0.14 9.38
C THR A 309 -57.49 0.86 10.35
N GLY A 310 -56.83 1.15 11.48
CA GLY A 310 -57.25 2.13 12.48
C GLY A 310 -56.03 2.77 13.15
N ALA A 311 -56.22 3.93 13.78
CA ALA A 311 -55.12 4.61 14.47
C ALA A 311 -54.66 3.79 15.68
N ILE A 312 -53.35 3.54 15.79
CA ILE A 312 -52.75 2.76 16.87
C ILE A 312 -51.61 3.53 17.54
N ASN A 313 -51.30 3.16 18.77
CA ASN A 313 -50.06 3.55 19.44
C ASN A 313 -49.04 2.42 19.30
N LEU A 314 -47.82 2.76 18.88
CA LEU A 314 -46.65 1.90 18.94
C LEU A 314 -45.76 2.39 20.07
N ASN A 315 -45.81 1.74 21.24
CA ASN A 315 -45.09 2.21 22.42
C ASN A 315 -43.87 1.33 22.73
N PRO A 316 -42.73 1.94 23.08
CA PRO A 316 -41.67 1.21 23.76
C PRO A 316 -42.21 0.77 25.13
N ASN A 317 -42.24 -0.53 25.41
CA ASN A 317 -42.72 -1.08 26.67
C ASN A 317 -41.76 -0.65 27.79
N ALA A 318 -42.25 0.14 28.74
CA ALA A 318 -41.50 0.60 29.91
C ALA A 318 -41.99 -0.03 31.21
N ALA A 319 -42.70 -1.17 31.15
CA ALA A 319 -43.19 -1.85 32.34
C ALA A 319 -42.03 -2.29 33.26
N VAL A 320 -42.21 -2.08 34.57
CA VAL A 320 -41.22 -2.38 35.61
C VAL A 320 -40.86 -3.88 35.58
N GLY A 321 -39.70 -4.19 35.02
CA GLY A 321 -39.22 -5.56 34.78
C GLY A 321 -38.58 -5.74 33.40
N ALA A 322 -39.00 -4.95 32.41
CA ALA A 322 -38.27 -4.77 31.15
C ALA A 322 -37.12 -3.79 31.37
N ALA A 323 -35.91 -4.15 30.93
CA ALA A 323 -34.76 -3.27 31.11
C ALA A 323 -34.93 -2.01 30.25
N PRO A 324 -34.66 -0.79 30.78
CA PRO A 324 -34.78 0.44 29.99
C PRO A 324 -33.94 0.32 28.71
N PHE A 325 -34.46 0.80 27.58
CA PHE A 325 -33.73 0.79 26.31
C PHE A 325 -32.33 1.42 26.51
N PRO A 326 -31.25 0.81 26.00
CA PRO A 326 -29.92 1.36 26.14
C PRO A 326 -29.77 2.63 25.28
N LYS A 327 -28.86 3.50 25.70
CA LYS A 327 -28.56 4.73 24.96
C LYS A 327 -28.06 4.38 23.55
N GLY A 328 -28.66 5.00 22.55
CA GLY A 328 -28.33 4.81 21.14
C GLY A 328 -29.14 3.71 20.44
N HIS A 329 -30.05 3.01 21.13
CA HIS A 329 -30.94 2.06 20.46
C HIS A 329 -31.82 2.76 19.42
N THR A 330 -31.98 2.13 18.26
CA THR A 330 -32.60 2.71 17.07
C THR A 330 -33.78 1.89 16.57
N VAL A 331 -34.88 2.58 16.23
CA VAL A 331 -36.09 1.98 15.66
C VAL A 331 -36.51 2.75 14.43
N ILE A 332 -36.83 2.04 13.35
CA ILE A 332 -37.45 2.58 12.14
C ILE A 332 -38.93 2.22 12.17
N VAL A 333 -39.80 3.21 12.01
CA VAL A 333 -41.24 2.98 11.83
C VAL A 333 -41.63 3.51 10.47
N SER A 334 -42.17 2.63 9.63
CA SER A 334 -42.67 2.95 8.29
C SER A 334 -44.17 2.70 8.26
N VAL A 335 -44.94 3.68 7.81
CA VAL A 335 -46.40 3.59 7.64
C VAL A 335 -46.71 3.70 6.14
N PRO A 336 -46.45 2.67 5.33
CA PRO A 336 -46.56 2.78 3.88
C PRO A 336 -47.98 3.08 3.38
N SER A 337 -49.00 2.60 4.09
CA SER A 337 -50.40 2.90 3.83
C SER A 337 -51.24 2.65 5.09
N GLY A 338 -52.53 3.01 5.08
CA GLY A 338 -53.44 2.74 6.19
C GLY A 338 -53.70 3.96 7.09
N SER A 339 -53.81 3.73 8.40
CA SER A 339 -54.12 4.75 9.41
C SER A 339 -52.88 5.25 10.14
N ALA A 340 -53.02 6.36 10.87
CA ALA A 340 -51.90 6.96 11.60
C ALA A 340 -51.39 6.07 12.75
N VAL A 341 -50.08 6.02 12.92
CA VAL A 341 -49.39 5.35 14.03
C VAL A 341 -48.73 6.39 14.92
N THR A 342 -49.06 6.39 16.20
CA THR A 342 -48.41 7.26 17.18
C THR A 342 -47.27 6.52 17.87
N PHE A 343 -46.04 6.92 17.60
CA PHE A 343 -44.86 6.38 18.27
C PHE A 343 -44.68 7.01 19.66
N ASP A 344 -44.48 6.17 20.68
CA ASP A 344 -44.24 6.54 22.08
C ASP A 344 -45.29 7.54 22.60
N SER A 345 -46.55 7.10 22.63
CA SER A 345 -47.72 7.97 22.93
C SER A 345 -47.67 8.65 24.31
N THR A 346 -46.89 8.11 25.25
CA THR A 346 -46.70 8.66 26.59
C THR A 346 -45.44 9.51 26.75
N GLY A 347 -44.52 9.46 25.78
CA GLY A 347 -43.24 10.17 25.79
C GLY A 347 -43.12 11.17 24.64
N LEU A 348 -42.42 10.79 23.58
CA LEU A 348 -42.20 11.64 22.40
C LEU A 348 -43.49 12.01 21.66
N ASN A 349 -44.50 11.13 21.70
CA ASN A 349 -45.84 11.31 21.15
C ASN A 349 -45.85 11.84 19.70
N THR A 350 -45.19 11.09 18.80
CA THR A 350 -45.08 11.47 17.38
C THR A 350 -46.02 10.64 16.53
N ALA A 351 -46.98 11.30 15.88
CA ALA A 351 -47.83 10.68 14.87
C ALA A 351 -47.11 10.56 13.51
N LEU A 352 -47.22 9.39 12.89
CA LEU A 352 -46.84 9.08 11.52
C LEU A 352 -48.10 8.74 10.74
N THR A 353 -48.33 9.40 9.62
CA THR A 353 -49.49 9.19 8.74
C THR A 353 -49.16 8.25 7.59
N ALA A 354 -50.17 7.84 6.82
CA ALA A 354 -49.94 7.00 5.64
C ALA A 354 -48.99 7.68 4.66
N GLY A 355 -47.92 6.98 4.29
CA GLY A 355 -46.81 7.46 3.49
C GLY A 355 -45.59 7.87 4.32
N ASP A 356 -45.67 8.01 5.64
CA ASP A 356 -44.54 8.46 6.45
C ASP A 356 -43.60 7.31 6.85
N ALA A 357 -42.30 7.60 6.96
CA ALA A 357 -41.35 6.75 7.65
C ALA A 357 -40.40 7.60 8.51
N ALA A 358 -40.06 7.13 9.71
CA ALA A 358 -39.17 7.84 10.61
C ALA A 358 -38.18 6.92 11.32
N LEU A 359 -36.98 7.45 11.58
CA LEU A 359 -35.97 6.84 12.44
C LEU A 359 -36.02 7.51 13.82
N PHE A 360 -36.18 6.70 14.85
CA PHE A 360 -36.17 7.10 16.25
C PHE A 360 -34.93 6.53 16.96
N VAL A 361 -34.35 7.33 17.86
CA VAL A 361 -33.18 6.95 18.67
C VAL A 361 -33.45 7.26 20.13
N TYR A 362 -33.20 6.30 21.02
CA TYR A 362 -33.29 6.51 22.46
C TYR A 362 -32.01 7.15 23.01
N ASN A 363 -32.11 8.29 23.70
CA ASN A 363 -30.93 9.01 24.18
C ASN A 363 -30.47 8.63 25.60
N GLY A 364 -31.11 7.64 26.22
CA GLY A 364 -30.91 7.24 27.62
C GLY A 364 -31.94 7.83 28.59
N THR A 365 -32.82 8.72 28.13
CA THR A 365 -33.89 9.30 28.96
C THR A 365 -35.23 9.38 28.20
N ALA A 366 -35.20 9.72 26.91
CA ALA A 366 -36.37 9.81 26.05
C ALA A 366 -36.02 9.45 24.60
N TRP A 367 -37.04 9.09 23.83
CA TRP A 367 -36.90 8.91 22.39
C TRP A 367 -36.76 10.24 21.66
N LYS A 368 -35.99 10.22 20.57
CA LYS A 368 -35.76 11.36 19.66
C LYS A 368 -36.03 10.93 18.24
N LYS A 369 -36.75 11.75 17.48
CA LYS A 369 -36.94 11.61 16.04
C LYS A 369 -35.73 12.21 15.34
N VAL A 370 -35.00 11.41 14.55
CA VAL A 370 -33.72 11.80 13.93
C VAL A 370 -33.85 11.98 12.42
N MET A 371 -34.69 11.20 11.75
CA MET A 371 -35.00 11.36 10.33
C MET A 371 -36.49 11.14 10.11
N VAL A 372 -37.09 11.91 9.19
CA VAL A 372 -38.46 11.72 8.72
C VAL A 372 -38.47 11.79 7.19
N SER A 373 -39.14 10.82 6.57
CA SER A 373 -39.52 10.84 5.17
C SER A 373 -41.04 10.94 5.12
N ALA A 374 -41.56 11.93 4.40
CA ALA A 374 -43.01 12.08 4.15
C ALA A 374 -43.53 11.09 3.08
N THR A 375 -42.64 10.24 2.54
CA THR A 375 -42.93 9.25 1.50
C THR A 375 -42.07 8.00 1.68
N SER A 376 -42.67 6.87 2.08
CA SER A 376 -42.07 5.54 2.01
C SER A 376 -42.47 4.91 0.68
N THR A 377 -41.63 5.03 -0.34
CA THR A 377 -41.82 4.34 -1.63
C THR A 377 -40.56 3.54 -1.95
N THR A 378 -40.63 2.66 -2.94
CA THR A 378 -39.46 1.91 -3.44
C THR A 378 -38.35 2.82 -4.01
N ASN A 379 -38.63 4.12 -4.17
CA ASN A 379 -37.72 5.10 -4.74
C ASN A 379 -37.51 6.23 -3.71
N ALA A 380 -36.27 6.43 -3.28
CA ALA A 380 -35.92 7.46 -2.31
C ALA A 380 -35.93 8.87 -2.93
N SER A 381 -37.08 9.54 -2.95
CA SER A 381 -37.12 11.00 -3.11
C SER A 381 -38.42 11.57 -2.56
N GLY A 382 -38.32 12.68 -1.81
CA GLY A 382 -39.45 13.59 -1.60
C GLY A 382 -40.00 14.13 -2.93
N ALA A 383 -41.00 15.01 -2.88
CA ALA A 383 -41.66 15.56 -4.07
C ALA A 383 -40.64 15.95 -5.16
N VAL A 384 -40.82 15.40 -6.37
CA VAL A 384 -39.86 15.41 -7.47
C VAL A 384 -39.23 16.80 -7.66
N GLY A 385 -37.92 16.88 -7.45
CA GLY A 385 -37.11 18.03 -7.78
C GLY A 385 -36.91 19.08 -6.67
N LEU A 386 -37.61 19.06 -5.54
CA LEU A 386 -37.35 20.10 -4.52
C LEU A 386 -36.00 19.88 -3.81
N VAL A 387 -35.15 20.92 -3.74
CA VAL A 387 -33.85 20.85 -3.05
C VAL A 387 -34.05 21.15 -1.57
N GLN A 388 -33.62 20.24 -0.69
CA GLN A 388 -33.73 20.41 0.76
C GLN A 388 -32.55 21.22 1.32
N PHE A 389 -32.85 22.29 2.06
CA PHE A 389 -31.86 23.05 2.83
C PHE A 389 -32.17 22.96 4.33
N SER A 390 -31.16 23.17 5.18
CA SER A 390 -31.43 23.32 6.61
C SER A 390 -32.24 24.60 6.86
N ASP A 391 -33.24 24.55 7.74
CA ASP A 391 -34.02 25.71 8.16
C ASP A 391 -33.32 26.56 9.24
N GLY A 392 -32.10 26.17 9.66
CA GLY A 392 -31.34 26.85 10.70
C GLY A 392 -31.84 26.59 12.13
N ALA A 393 -32.95 25.86 12.31
CA ALA A 393 -33.51 25.43 13.60
C ALA A 393 -33.28 23.93 13.87
N GLY A 394 -32.41 23.29 13.08
CA GLY A 394 -32.11 21.87 13.18
C GLY A 394 -33.04 20.97 12.35
N ASN A 395 -33.93 21.53 11.51
CA ASN A 395 -34.71 20.76 10.54
C ASN A 395 -34.24 21.03 9.11
N HIS A 396 -34.86 20.32 8.16
CA HIS A 396 -34.73 20.55 6.73
C HIS A 396 -36.07 21.05 6.17
N SER A 397 -36.02 22.08 5.34
CA SER A 397 -37.18 22.65 4.65
C SER A 397 -36.89 22.73 3.14
N SER A 398 -37.93 22.59 2.34
CA SER A 398 -37.88 22.71 0.88
C SER A 398 -38.87 23.77 0.43
N ASP A 399 -38.49 24.59 -0.56
CA ASP A 399 -39.34 25.64 -1.12
C ASP A 399 -39.70 25.31 -2.58
N ALA A 400 -40.97 25.49 -2.97
CA ALA A 400 -41.44 25.28 -4.34
C ALA A 400 -40.75 26.21 -5.37
N LYS A 401 -40.07 27.26 -4.91
CA LYS A 401 -39.32 28.20 -5.75
C LYS A 401 -37.87 27.79 -6.00
N LEU A 402 -37.37 26.72 -5.40
CA LEU A 402 -36.01 26.22 -5.65
C LEU A 402 -36.01 24.71 -5.90
N PHE A 403 -35.93 24.33 -7.18
CA PHE A 403 -36.10 22.94 -7.59
C PHE A 403 -35.18 22.52 -8.75
N TRP A 404 -34.76 21.27 -8.73
CA TRP A 404 -34.01 20.55 -9.74
C TRP A 404 -34.94 19.79 -10.70
N THR A 405 -34.84 20.08 -11.99
CA THR A 405 -35.53 19.31 -13.04
C THR A 405 -34.56 18.30 -13.64
N ALA A 406 -34.70 17.03 -13.25
CA ALA A 406 -33.78 15.97 -13.67
C ALA A 406 -33.76 15.75 -15.19
N GLY A 407 -34.91 15.89 -15.88
CA GLY A 407 -35.00 15.69 -17.33
C GLY A 407 -34.21 16.70 -18.17
N SER A 408 -33.92 17.88 -17.62
CA SER A 408 -33.16 18.94 -18.30
C SER A 408 -31.85 19.29 -17.57
N SER A 409 -31.51 18.55 -16.51
CA SER A 409 -30.38 18.84 -15.62
C SER A 409 -30.32 20.32 -15.19
N THR A 410 -31.47 20.90 -14.83
CA THR A 410 -31.59 22.34 -14.56
C THR A 410 -31.95 22.60 -13.10
N LEU A 411 -31.19 23.48 -12.43
CA LEU A 411 -31.59 24.06 -11.16
C LEU A 411 -32.39 25.36 -11.42
N THR A 412 -33.66 25.35 -11.06
CA THR A 412 -34.57 26.50 -11.21
C THR A 412 -34.68 27.28 -9.91
N VAL A 413 -34.41 28.59 -9.99
CA VAL A 413 -34.66 29.56 -8.92
C VAL A 413 -35.80 30.47 -9.35
N ASN A 414 -37.04 30.17 -8.93
CA ASN A 414 -38.23 30.96 -9.21
C ASN A 414 -38.40 32.09 -8.15
N GLY A 415 -37.43 33.01 -8.12
CA GLY A 415 -37.36 34.09 -7.15
C GLY A 415 -36.02 34.84 -7.21
N LYS A 416 -35.72 35.62 -6.17
CA LYS A 416 -34.44 36.33 -6.07
C LYS A 416 -33.31 35.38 -5.68
N LEU A 417 -32.31 35.23 -6.54
CA LEU A 417 -31.02 34.63 -6.18
C LEU A 417 -30.09 35.71 -5.62
N THR A 418 -29.65 35.58 -4.37
CA THR A 418 -28.63 36.48 -3.78
C THR A 418 -27.32 35.72 -3.66
N VAL A 419 -26.28 36.16 -4.36
CA VAL A 419 -24.93 35.59 -4.30
C VAL A 419 -24.00 36.64 -3.70
N THR A 420 -23.35 36.31 -2.59
CA THR A 420 -22.41 37.21 -1.91
C THR A 420 -20.98 37.10 -2.45
N GLY A 421 -20.69 36.04 -3.19
CA GLY A 421 -19.45 35.83 -3.94
C GLY A 421 -19.61 36.05 -5.45
N LEU A 422 -18.57 35.75 -6.21
CA LEU A 422 -18.61 35.75 -7.67
C LEU A 422 -19.34 34.50 -8.15
N ILE A 423 -20.29 34.65 -9.07
CA ILE A 423 -20.69 33.52 -9.91
C ILE A 423 -19.50 33.33 -10.85
N ASP A 424 -18.76 32.23 -10.72
CA ASP A 424 -17.60 31.88 -11.55
C ASP A 424 -18.00 30.83 -12.61
N PRO A 425 -18.89 31.15 -13.58
CA PRO A 425 -19.15 30.24 -14.66
C PRO A 425 -18.11 30.47 -15.76
N THR A 426 -17.81 29.42 -16.52
CA THR A 426 -17.10 29.53 -17.80
C THR A 426 -17.86 30.42 -18.80
N GLY A 427 -19.15 30.74 -18.55
CA GLY A 427 -19.93 31.80 -19.19
C GLY A 427 -21.34 31.98 -18.58
N LEU A 428 -21.90 33.20 -18.60
CA LEU A 428 -23.30 33.48 -18.25
C LEU A 428 -24.13 33.62 -19.54
N GLU A 429 -25.01 32.66 -19.81
CA GLU A 429 -25.95 32.71 -20.93
C GLU A 429 -27.28 33.34 -20.48
N LEU A 430 -27.74 34.37 -21.21
CA LEU A 430 -29.04 35.00 -20.98
C LEU A 430 -29.96 34.69 -22.16
N THR A 431 -31.16 34.17 -21.90
CA THR A 431 -32.16 33.94 -22.95
C THR A 431 -32.70 35.30 -23.45
N PRO A 432 -32.62 35.61 -24.76
CA PRO A 432 -33.22 36.82 -25.31
C PRO A 432 -34.75 36.84 -25.17
N VAL A 433 -35.32 38.00 -24.86
CA VAL A 433 -36.76 38.22 -24.68
C VAL A 433 -37.23 39.49 -25.39
N GLY A 434 -38.54 39.62 -25.66
CA GLY A 434 -39.12 40.77 -26.39
C GLY A 434 -39.41 42.02 -25.54
N SER A 435 -39.25 41.92 -24.23
CA SER A 435 -39.49 43.01 -23.28
C SER A 435 -38.74 42.74 -21.98
N ASN A 436 -38.35 43.79 -21.25
CA ASN A 436 -37.61 43.66 -19.98
C ASN A 436 -38.37 42.73 -19.00
N PRO A 437 -37.77 41.59 -18.58
CA PRO A 437 -38.39 40.65 -17.64
C PRO A 437 -38.75 41.26 -16.29
N GLY A 438 -38.05 42.32 -15.86
CA GLY A 438 -38.32 43.04 -14.61
C GLY A 438 -39.31 44.22 -14.78
N GLY A 439 -39.77 44.50 -15.99
CA GLY A 439 -40.56 45.69 -16.31
C GLY A 439 -39.70 46.90 -16.72
N THR A 440 -40.32 47.94 -17.29
CA THR A 440 -39.61 49.05 -17.96
C THR A 440 -38.75 49.95 -17.06
N ALA A 441 -38.86 49.83 -15.73
CA ALA A 441 -38.18 50.71 -14.76
C ALA A 441 -37.14 50.00 -13.87
N THR A 442 -36.86 48.71 -14.06
CA THR A 442 -35.94 47.95 -13.18
C THR A 442 -34.54 47.84 -13.76
N ASN A 443 -33.52 47.80 -12.88
CA ASN A 443 -32.10 47.59 -13.21
C ASN A 443 -31.78 46.12 -13.61
N THR A 444 -32.63 45.52 -14.42
CA THR A 444 -32.48 44.14 -14.89
C THR A 444 -31.38 44.08 -15.95
N LEU A 445 -30.50 43.08 -15.89
CA LEU A 445 -29.61 42.73 -17.00
C LEU A 445 -30.32 41.68 -17.87
N TRP A 446 -30.55 41.96 -19.15
CA TRP A 446 -31.33 41.08 -20.05
C TRP A 446 -30.90 41.25 -21.52
N MET A 447 -31.32 40.34 -22.41
CA MET A 447 -31.07 40.45 -23.85
C MET A 447 -32.37 40.75 -24.61
N ASP A 448 -32.36 41.77 -25.46
CA ASP A 448 -33.56 42.26 -26.17
C ASP A 448 -33.65 41.73 -27.60
N THR A 449 -34.59 40.81 -27.84
CA THR A 449 -34.85 40.25 -29.18
C THR A 449 -35.30 41.30 -30.20
N GLY A 450 -35.95 42.38 -29.78
CA GLY A 450 -36.35 43.49 -30.65
C GLY A 450 -35.17 44.37 -31.09
N ALA A 451 -34.04 44.26 -30.41
CA ALA A 451 -32.81 44.99 -30.68
C ALA A 451 -31.64 44.04 -31.01
N SER A 452 -31.88 43.05 -31.86
CA SER A 452 -30.84 42.10 -32.32
C SER A 452 -30.11 41.38 -31.18
N ASN A 453 -30.84 40.99 -30.13
CA ASN A 453 -30.32 40.34 -28.93
C ASN A 453 -29.30 41.21 -28.16
N ALA A 454 -29.39 42.54 -28.26
CA ALA A 454 -28.52 43.45 -27.54
C ALA A 454 -28.65 43.27 -26.03
N LEU A 455 -27.52 43.30 -25.33
CA LEU A 455 -27.47 43.31 -23.87
C LEU A 455 -28.04 44.64 -23.36
N LYS A 456 -29.00 44.58 -22.44
CA LYS A 456 -29.69 45.73 -21.86
C LYS A 456 -29.49 45.75 -20.34
N HIS A 457 -29.33 46.95 -19.78
CA HIS A 457 -29.50 47.23 -18.36
C HIS A 457 -30.72 48.15 -18.20
N GLY A 458 -31.81 47.61 -17.67
CA GLY A 458 -33.11 48.29 -17.65
C GLY A 458 -33.59 48.59 -19.07
N ALA A 459 -33.88 49.84 -19.39
CA ALA A 459 -34.24 50.24 -20.75
C ALA A 459 -33.03 50.49 -21.67
N ASN A 460 -31.82 50.60 -21.12
CA ASN A 460 -30.65 51.08 -21.83
C ASN A 460 -29.84 49.96 -22.47
N THR A 461 -29.31 50.19 -23.66
CA THR A 461 -28.35 49.28 -24.32
C THR A 461 -26.98 49.36 -23.66
N VAL A 462 -26.39 48.21 -23.33
CA VAL A 462 -24.98 48.09 -22.96
C VAL A 462 -24.17 47.91 -24.23
N LEU A 463 -23.26 48.85 -24.49
CA LEU A 463 -22.43 48.84 -25.68
C LEU A 463 -21.30 47.82 -25.55
N ASN A 464 -20.93 47.19 -26.66
CA ASN A 464 -19.77 46.30 -26.78
C ASN A 464 -18.89 46.71 -27.97
N SER A 465 -17.82 45.97 -28.23
CA SER A 465 -16.85 46.26 -29.30
C SER A 465 -17.44 46.21 -30.71
N ALA A 466 -18.61 45.60 -30.90
CA ALA A 466 -19.33 45.58 -32.18
C ALA A 466 -20.43 46.66 -32.26
N SER A 467 -20.73 47.38 -31.18
CA SER A 467 -21.71 48.47 -31.18
C SER A 467 -21.20 49.69 -31.93
N SER A 468 -22.09 50.39 -32.63
CA SER A 468 -21.73 51.62 -33.33
C SER A 468 -21.73 52.80 -32.37
N VAL A 469 -20.78 53.73 -32.53
CA VAL A 469 -20.82 55.03 -31.83
C VAL A 469 -22.08 55.83 -32.19
N ALA A 470 -22.71 55.55 -33.34
CA ALA A 470 -23.98 56.15 -33.74
C ALA A 470 -25.18 55.69 -32.89
N ASP A 471 -25.05 54.59 -32.14
CA ASP A 471 -26.10 54.11 -31.24
C ASP A 471 -26.19 54.96 -29.95
N LEU A 472 -25.21 55.84 -29.69
CA LEU A 472 -25.33 56.91 -28.71
C LEU A 472 -26.00 58.11 -29.38
N SER A 473 -27.27 58.38 -29.04
CA SER A 473 -27.97 59.59 -29.50
C SER A 473 -27.33 60.88 -28.99
N ASP A 474 -26.40 60.77 -28.04
CA ASP A 474 -25.61 61.89 -27.53
C ASP A 474 -24.24 61.40 -27.06
N VAL A 475 -23.16 61.86 -27.70
CA VAL A 475 -21.79 61.77 -27.18
C VAL A 475 -21.50 63.04 -26.37
N THR A 476 -22.40 63.42 -25.47
CA THR A 476 -22.13 64.43 -24.44
C THR A 476 -21.49 63.76 -23.25
N ALA A 477 -20.61 64.50 -22.59
CA ALA A 477 -19.68 64.03 -21.57
C ALA A 477 -20.33 63.60 -20.24
N ALA A 478 -21.56 63.08 -20.24
CA ALA A 478 -22.18 62.50 -19.06
C ALA A 478 -21.84 61.01 -18.96
N GLY A 479 -20.83 60.68 -18.16
CA GLY A 479 -20.66 59.33 -17.59
C GLY A 479 -19.44 58.50 -18.03
N SER A 480 -18.68 58.91 -19.04
CA SER A 480 -17.53 58.10 -19.54
C SER A 480 -16.16 58.79 -19.48
N GLY A 481 -16.06 59.99 -18.90
CA GLY A 481 -14.89 60.84 -19.10
C GLY A 481 -14.87 61.45 -20.51
N SER A 482 -14.11 62.53 -20.73
CA SER A 482 -14.07 63.20 -22.04
C SER A 482 -13.42 62.29 -23.08
N ILE A 483 -14.22 61.75 -24.02
CA ILE A 483 -13.70 61.13 -25.25
C ILE A 483 -13.04 62.18 -26.14
N ILE A 484 -13.60 63.40 -26.17
CA ILE A 484 -12.94 64.63 -26.64
C ILE A 484 -13.25 65.75 -25.64
N SER A 485 -12.20 66.44 -25.19
CA SER A 485 -12.30 67.59 -24.30
C SER A 485 -13.06 68.75 -24.98
N THR A 486 -13.56 69.69 -24.19
CA THR A 486 -14.20 70.91 -24.72
C THR A 486 -13.27 71.66 -25.69
N ALA A 487 -11.96 71.65 -25.43
CA ALA A 487 -10.95 72.23 -26.31
C ALA A 487 -10.81 71.46 -27.63
N GLU A 488 -10.78 70.14 -27.60
CA GLU A 488 -10.72 69.30 -28.82
C GLU A 488 -11.99 69.41 -29.66
N ARG A 489 -13.17 69.42 -29.02
CA ARG A 489 -14.46 69.62 -29.70
C ARG A 489 -14.57 70.99 -30.35
N THR A 490 -14.02 72.02 -29.71
CA THR A 490 -13.94 73.37 -30.27
C THR A 490 -12.99 73.38 -31.47
N LYS A 491 -11.82 72.71 -31.37
CA LYS A 491 -10.90 72.55 -32.50
C LYS A 491 -11.55 71.82 -33.69
N LEU A 492 -12.28 70.73 -33.44
CA LEU A 492 -13.03 69.99 -34.48
C LEU A 492 -14.18 70.82 -35.08
N GLY A 493 -14.89 71.62 -34.28
CA GLY A 493 -15.95 72.50 -34.76
C GLY A 493 -15.46 73.68 -35.61
N THR A 494 -14.18 74.04 -35.49
CA THR A 494 -13.53 75.03 -36.36
C THR A 494 -12.95 74.45 -37.64
N VAL A 495 -12.93 73.11 -37.79
CA VAL A 495 -12.57 72.45 -39.05
C VAL A 495 -13.74 72.61 -40.02
N GLU A 496 -13.50 73.24 -41.15
CA GLU A 496 -14.52 73.48 -42.17
C GLU A 496 -15.01 72.16 -42.80
N THR A 497 -16.25 72.15 -43.29
CA THR A 497 -16.96 70.95 -43.75
C THR A 497 -16.28 70.21 -44.93
N ALA A 498 -15.26 70.81 -45.57
CA ALA A 498 -14.50 70.23 -46.67
C ALA A 498 -13.01 70.01 -46.34
N ALA A 499 -12.60 70.10 -45.07
CA ALA A 499 -11.22 69.86 -44.68
C ALA A 499 -10.80 68.42 -45.05
N ASP A 500 -9.79 68.30 -45.89
CA ASP A 500 -9.16 67.05 -46.29
C ASP A 500 -7.74 66.96 -45.69
N VAL A 501 -7.25 65.75 -45.45
CA VAL A 501 -5.94 65.47 -44.85
C VAL A 501 -4.82 65.89 -45.80
N THR A 502 -4.31 67.10 -45.61
CA THR A 502 -3.10 67.71 -46.20
C THR A 502 -2.57 66.97 -47.44
N ASP A 503 -3.22 67.17 -48.58
CA ASP A 503 -2.71 66.64 -49.84
C ASP A 503 -1.66 67.59 -50.44
N ALA A 504 -0.86 67.05 -51.35
CA ALA A 504 0.26 67.78 -51.95
C ALA A 504 -0.17 69.07 -52.66
N ALA A 505 -1.44 69.18 -53.08
CA ALA A 505 -1.96 70.35 -53.77
C ALA A 505 -1.95 71.60 -52.86
N ASN A 506 -2.31 71.43 -51.60
CA ASN A 506 -2.44 72.54 -50.64
C ASN A 506 -1.07 73.05 -50.17
N VAL A 507 -0.09 72.16 -50.02
CA VAL A 507 1.31 72.52 -49.73
C VAL A 507 1.97 73.19 -50.95
N ASN A 508 1.70 72.68 -52.16
CA ASN A 508 2.22 73.27 -53.40
C ASN A 508 1.67 74.68 -53.66
N ALA A 509 0.40 74.95 -53.34
CA ALA A 509 -0.19 76.27 -53.49
C ALA A 509 0.44 77.33 -52.57
N ALA A 510 0.77 76.95 -51.33
CA ALA A 510 1.46 77.83 -50.37
C ALA A 510 2.90 78.17 -50.80
N ILE A 511 3.61 77.20 -51.40
CA ILE A 511 4.95 77.40 -51.97
C ILE A 511 4.89 78.23 -53.26
N ALA A 512 3.91 78.00 -54.12
CA ALA A 512 3.73 78.73 -55.38
C ALA A 512 3.29 80.19 -55.20
N GLY A 513 2.64 80.52 -54.07
CA GLY A 513 2.21 81.87 -53.74
C GLY A 513 3.32 82.81 -53.23
N HIS A 514 4.55 82.31 -53.04
CA HIS A 514 5.67 83.07 -52.49
C HIS A 514 6.61 83.61 -53.58
N ALA A 515 6.84 84.92 -53.63
CA ALA A 515 7.74 85.53 -54.61
C ALA A 515 9.20 85.52 -54.11
N TYR A 516 10.11 84.84 -54.84
CA TYR A 516 11.56 84.90 -54.60
C TYR A 516 12.25 85.72 -55.69
N THR A 517 13.05 86.72 -55.31
CA THR A 517 13.97 87.43 -56.23
C THR A 517 15.35 86.77 -56.18
N ALA A 518 15.90 86.44 -57.35
CA ALA A 518 16.97 85.47 -57.62
C ALA A 518 18.27 85.54 -56.79
N ALA A 519 18.84 84.38 -56.43
CA ALA A 519 20.27 84.19 -56.12
C ALA A 519 20.70 82.71 -56.29
N THR A 520 21.90 82.49 -56.83
CA THR A 520 22.58 81.19 -56.97
C THR A 520 22.95 80.62 -55.58
N VAL A 521 22.72 79.31 -55.34
CA VAL A 521 22.94 78.65 -54.03
C VAL A 521 24.43 78.44 -53.69
N ALA A 522 24.85 78.82 -52.48
CA ALA A 522 26.20 78.72 -51.91
C ALA A 522 26.38 77.48 -50.99
N ALA A 523 27.63 77.17 -50.64
CA ALA A 523 28.03 75.94 -49.91
C ALA A 523 27.31 75.69 -48.57
N ASN A 524 26.82 76.75 -47.93
CA ASN A 524 26.16 76.72 -46.63
C ASN A 524 24.62 76.73 -46.75
N ASP A 525 24.11 76.83 -47.97
CA ASP A 525 22.69 76.93 -48.21
C ASP A 525 22.03 75.58 -47.95
N LYS A 526 20.83 75.67 -47.37
CA LYS A 526 20.06 74.50 -46.97
C LYS A 526 19.12 74.09 -48.08
N ILE A 527 19.19 72.82 -48.47
CA ILE A 527 18.25 72.19 -49.40
C ILE A 527 17.39 71.23 -48.59
N LEU A 528 16.09 71.19 -48.90
CA LEU A 528 15.18 70.22 -48.33
C LEU A 528 15.26 68.94 -49.15
N ILE A 529 15.62 67.84 -48.51
CA ILE A 529 15.59 66.51 -49.10
C ILE A 529 14.64 65.63 -48.30
N GLN A 530 13.96 64.73 -49.00
CA GLN A 530 13.13 63.72 -48.36
C GLN A 530 14.03 62.55 -47.99
N ASP A 531 14.25 62.36 -46.69
CA ASP A 531 14.97 61.20 -46.19
C ASP A 531 13.99 60.05 -46.11
N THR A 532 14.01 59.20 -47.13
CA THR A 532 13.07 58.08 -47.27
C THR A 532 13.25 57.02 -46.20
N ASP A 533 14.43 56.93 -45.60
CA ASP A 533 14.79 55.90 -44.64
C ASP A 533 14.49 56.35 -43.20
N ASP A 534 14.45 57.67 -42.94
CA ASP A 534 13.91 58.25 -41.70
C ASP A 534 12.46 58.72 -41.87
N SER A 535 11.57 57.78 -42.16
CA SER A 535 10.12 57.99 -42.26
C SER A 535 9.69 59.06 -43.29
N ASN A 536 10.43 59.20 -44.38
CA ASN A 536 10.20 60.23 -45.38
C ASN A 536 10.24 61.65 -44.81
N ASN A 537 10.89 61.87 -43.66
CA ASN A 537 11.01 63.21 -43.07
C ASN A 537 11.77 64.13 -44.01
N ILE A 538 11.29 65.36 -44.11
CA ILE A 538 11.99 66.40 -44.84
C ILE A 538 13.12 66.93 -43.97
N LYS A 539 14.37 66.67 -44.34
CA LYS A 539 15.57 67.12 -43.63
C LYS A 539 16.24 68.26 -44.38
N THR A 540 16.95 69.12 -43.66
CA THR A 540 17.82 70.13 -44.29
C THR A 540 19.26 69.67 -44.26
N VAL A 541 19.87 69.60 -45.43
CA VAL A 541 21.31 69.36 -45.61
C VAL A 541 21.92 70.58 -46.27
N THR A 542 23.20 70.84 -46.02
CA THR A 542 23.91 71.87 -46.78
C THR A 542 24.25 71.33 -48.17
N ALA A 543 24.41 72.21 -49.15
CA ALA A 543 24.93 71.84 -50.46
C ALA A 543 26.27 71.05 -50.36
N THR A 544 27.06 71.32 -49.31
CA THR A 544 28.30 70.59 -48.99
C THR A 544 28.06 69.15 -48.54
N SER A 545 27.09 68.88 -47.67
CA SER A 545 26.84 67.52 -47.15
C SER A 545 26.25 66.56 -48.20
N ILE A 546 25.51 67.07 -49.20
CA ILE A 546 25.06 66.28 -50.35
C ILE A 546 26.24 65.85 -51.23
N ALA A 547 27.21 66.75 -51.44
CA ALA A 547 28.39 66.45 -52.26
C ALA A 547 29.29 65.35 -51.64
N ALA A 548 29.20 65.11 -50.33
CA ALA A 548 29.94 64.06 -49.63
C ALA A 548 29.33 62.65 -49.75
N LEU A 549 28.04 62.53 -50.10
CA LEU A 549 27.34 61.24 -50.23
C LEU A 549 27.41 60.66 -51.66
N GLY A 550 27.72 61.47 -52.66
CA GLY A 550 27.91 61.06 -54.06
C GLY A 550 29.36 61.22 -54.47
N GLY A 551 30.16 60.16 -54.28
CA GLY A 551 31.62 60.16 -54.43
C GLY A 551 32.16 60.94 -55.64
N GLY A 552 33.06 61.88 -55.35
CA GLY A 552 33.91 62.54 -56.32
C GLY A 552 35.35 62.60 -55.82
N GLY A 553 36.14 61.55 -56.10
CA GLY A 553 37.60 61.65 -56.12
C GLY A 553 38.42 60.63 -55.30
N GLY A 554 38.35 59.33 -55.64
CA GLY A 554 39.45 58.36 -55.46
C GLY A 554 39.59 57.64 -54.11
N GLY A 555 39.22 56.35 -54.08
CA GLY A 555 39.71 55.34 -53.12
C GLY A 555 39.04 55.32 -51.74
N GLY A 556 38.20 54.32 -51.48
CA GLY A 556 37.65 54.04 -50.15
C GLY A 556 36.71 52.84 -50.18
N SER A 557 37.25 51.65 -50.42
CA SER A 557 36.52 50.38 -50.55
C SER A 557 36.17 49.74 -49.19
N SER A 558 35.99 50.55 -48.15
CA SER A 558 35.81 50.09 -46.77
C SER A 558 34.49 50.58 -46.17
N ILE A 559 33.70 49.67 -45.60
CA ILE A 559 32.65 50.04 -44.65
C ILE A 559 33.29 50.01 -43.28
N SER A 560 33.56 51.19 -42.73
CA SER A 560 34.21 51.39 -41.44
C SER A 560 33.19 51.82 -40.40
N ASP A 561 33.38 51.37 -39.16
CA ASP A 561 32.64 51.90 -38.02
C ASP A 561 33.16 53.28 -37.58
N ALA A 562 32.68 53.76 -36.43
CA ALA A 562 32.81 55.15 -36.02
C ALA A 562 34.26 55.60 -35.74
N ASP A 563 35.11 54.71 -35.25
CA ASP A 563 36.55 54.93 -35.05
C ASP A 563 37.41 54.23 -36.11
N SER A 564 36.78 53.46 -37.01
CA SER A 564 37.34 52.90 -38.23
C SER A 564 38.37 51.78 -38.02
N ASP A 565 38.37 51.18 -36.84
CA ASP A 565 39.21 50.03 -36.52
C ASP A 565 38.53 48.69 -36.86
N THR A 566 37.19 48.68 -36.91
CA THR A 566 36.40 47.57 -37.42
C THR A 566 35.85 47.92 -38.78
N LYS A 567 36.27 47.15 -39.78
CA LYS A 567 35.94 47.46 -41.17
C LYS A 567 35.84 46.22 -42.04
N ILE A 568 35.03 46.35 -43.09
CA ILE A 568 35.01 45.41 -44.20
C ILE A 568 35.67 46.08 -45.39
N ASP A 569 36.86 45.60 -45.74
CA ASP A 569 37.56 46.04 -46.93
C ASP A 569 37.28 45.08 -48.09
N VAL A 570 36.81 45.61 -49.21
CA VAL A 570 36.72 44.87 -50.47
C VAL A 570 37.83 45.40 -51.36
N GLU A 571 38.76 44.54 -51.79
CA GLU A 571 39.87 44.93 -52.67
C GLU A 571 40.78 46.03 -52.07
N THR A 572 41.62 45.64 -51.11
CA THR A 572 42.60 46.54 -50.46
C THR A 572 43.78 46.92 -51.36
N SER A 573 43.98 46.20 -52.48
CA SER A 573 44.85 46.56 -53.61
C SER A 573 44.15 46.24 -54.93
N SER A 574 44.75 46.60 -56.07
CA SER A 574 44.18 46.39 -57.41
C SER A 574 44.03 44.94 -57.86
N ASP A 575 44.49 44.00 -57.04
CA ASP A 575 44.63 42.56 -57.33
C ASP A 575 44.46 41.70 -56.07
N ALA A 576 43.90 42.26 -54.99
CA ALA A 576 43.80 41.55 -53.73
C ALA A 576 42.77 40.43 -53.80
N ASP A 577 41.74 40.55 -54.67
CA ASP A 577 40.65 39.59 -54.92
C ASP A 577 40.03 39.03 -53.61
N THR A 578 40.11 39.80 -52.53
CA THR A 578 39.76 39.36 -51.17
C THR A 578 38.82 40.35 -50.52
N ILE A 579 37.91 39.79 -49.72
CA ILE A 579 37.11 40.55 -48.76
C ILE A 579 37.74 40.31 -47.40
N SER A 580 38.27 41.37 -46.80
CA SER A 580 38.92 41.31 -45.49
C SER A 580 37.99 41.91 -44.44
N MET A 581 37.73 41.15 -43.39
CA MET A 581 36.94 41.60 -42.24
C MET A 581 37.91 41.83 -41.08
N HIS A 582 38.10 43.09 -40.72
CA HIS A 582 38.97 43.49 -39.64
C HIS A 582 38.14 43.74 -38.38
N THR A 583 38.63 43.25 -37.26
CA THR A 583 38.12 43.55 -35.93
C THR A 583 39.31 43.88 -35.05
N GLU A 584 39.34 45.06 -34.45
CA GLU A 584 40.24 45.38 -33.34
C GLU A 584 39.44 45.44 -32.03
N GLY A 585 40.10 45.49 -30.86
CA GLY A 585 39.39 45.61 -29.59
C GLY A 585 38.67 44.33 -29.08
N THR A 586 37.40 44.47 -28.71
CA THR A 586 36.55 43.38 -28.17
C THR A 586 35.58 42.79 -29.21
N GLU A 587 35.59 43.36 -30.40
CA GLU A 587 34.73 43.07 -31.53
C GLU A 587 35.10 41.71 -32.14
N ARG A 588 34.12 41.03 -32.76
CA ARG A 588 34.31 39.70 -33.36
C ARG A 588 33.50 39.57 -34.64
N VAL A 589 34.04 38.80 -35.58
CA VAL A 589 33.26 38.32 -36.73
C VAL A 589 32.34 37.20 -36.26
N LEU A 590 31.02 37.43 -36.33
CA LEU A 590 29.99 36.44 -36.00
C LEU A 590 29.38 35.88 -37.29
N ILE A 591 29.35 34.55 -37.42
CA ILE A 591 28.64 33.85 -38.50
C ILE A 591 27.53 33.01 -37.86
N ASP A 592 26.29 33.40 -38.07
CA ASP A 592 25.11 32.85 -37.37
C ASP A 592 24.57 31.53 -37.98
N THR A 593 25.19 31.05 -39.06
CA THR A 593 24.79 29.83 -39.77
C THR A 593 26.02 29.05 -40.25
N ASN A 594 25.84 28.12 -41.19
CA ASN A 594 26.94 27.28 -41.68
C ASN A 594 27.92 28.07 -42.56
N VAL A 595 29.22 27.84 -42.34
CA VAL A 595 30.26 28.28 -43.27
C VAL A 595 30.38 27.24 -44.39
N ASN A 596 30.02 27.61 -45.62
CA ASN A 596 30.22 26.77 -46.81
C ASN A 596 31.42 27.29 -47.59
N LEU A 597 32.47 26.48 -47.72
CA LEU A 597 33.66 26.80 -48.51
C LEU A 597 33.52 26.25 -49.94
N GLY A 598 34.10 26.94 -50.93
CA GLY A 598 34.06 26.55 -52.34
C GLY A 598 34.95 25.34 -52.66
N VAL A 599 34.98 24.93 -53.93
CA VAL A 599 35.88 23.87 -54.41
C VAL A 599 37.33 24.32 -54.24
N ASP A 600 38.19 23.45 -53.69
CA ASP A 600 39.61 23.69 -53.44
C ASP A 600 39.91 24.89 -52.52
N VAL A 601 39.00 25.21 -51.59
CA VAL A 601 39.20 26.25 -50.56
C VAL A 601 39.45 25.61 -49.20
N ASP A 602 40.62 25.92 -48.62
CA ASP A 602 41.00 25.46 -47.28
C ASP A 602 40.63 26.47 -46.19
N LEU A 603 40.41 25.99 -44.97
CA LEU A 603 40.33 26.85 -43.79
C LEU A 603 41.70 26.95 -43.12
N THR A 604 42.32 28.12 -43.21
CA THR A 604 43.65 28.38 -42.63
C THR A 604 43.53 29.18 -41.34
N PHE A 605 44.18 28.71 -40.28
CA PHE A 605 44.36 29.43 -39.04
C PHE A 605 45.78 29.99 -38.99
N GLU A 606 45.87 31.31 -38.95
CA GLU A 606 47.15 32.01 -38.84
C GLU A 606 47.75 31.82 -37.44
N GLY A 607 49.06 31.58 -37.40
CA GLY A 607 49.85 31.58 -36.18
C GLY A 607 50.16 32.99 -35.68
N SER A 608 50.92 33.10 -34.58
CA SER A 608 51.25 34.39 -33.94
C SER A 608 52.34 35.22 -34.65
N THR A 609 52.56 35.02 -35.95
CA THR A 609 53.58 35.74 -36.75
C THR A 609 52.98 36.23 -38.06
N ALA A 610 53.69 37.10 -38.79
CA ALA A 610 53.21 37.75 -40.01
C ALA A 610 52.56 36.78 -41.02
N VAL A 611 51.46 37.23 -41.64
CA VAL A 611 50.64 36.52 -42.63
C VAL A 611 51.50 35.73 -43.62
N GLY A 612 51.23 34.45 -43.81
CA GLY A 612 51.97 33.58 -44.73
C GLY A 612 53.02 32.66 -44.07
N ASN A 613 53.16 32.65 -42.74
CA ASN A 613 54.12 31.80 -42.01
C ASN A 613 53.50 31.13 -40.77
N TYR A 614 53.79 29.84 -40.56
CA TYR A 614 53.32 29.02 -39.42
C TYR A 614 51.80 28.91 -39.31
N GLU A 615 51.18 28.45 -40.39
CA GLU A 615 49.75 28.24 -40.51
C GLU A 615 49.34 26.82 -40.10
N THR A 616 48.13 26.71 -39.54
CA THR A 616 47.43 25.42 -39.46
C THR A 616 46.31 25.40 -40.48
N THR A 617 46.43 24.55 -41.48
CA THR A 617 45.45 24.43 -42.55
C THR A 617 44.59 23.20 -42.35
N LEU A 618 43.27 23.38 -42.35
CA LEU A 618 42.32 22.28 -42.47
C LEU A 618 41.94 22.10 -43.94
N THR A 619 42.59 21.14 -44.59
CA THR A 619 42.33 20.77 -45.97
C THR A 619 41.35 19.61 -46.06
N VAL A 620 40.30 19.76 -46.87
CA VAL A 620 39.36 18.67 -47.17
C VAL A 620 39.77 18.01 -48.49
N THR A 621 40.28 16.79 -48.42
CA THR A 621 40.45 15.98 -49.65
C THR A 621 39.08 15.67 -50.23
N ASN A 622 38.94 15.76 -51.56
CA ASN A 622 37.67 15.56 -52.26
C ASN A 622 36.94 14.28 -51.77
N PRO A 623 35.79 14.41 -51.08
CA PRO A 623 35.14 13.28 -50.46
C PRO A 623 34.40 12.43 -51.52
N THR A 624 34.49 11.11 -51.43
CA THR A 624 33.80 10.20 -52.38
C THR A 624 32.29 10.02 -52.08
N ALA A 625 31.80 10.66 -51.02
CA ALA A 625 30.39 10.78 -50.59
C ALA A 625 30.32 11.83 -49.47
N ASP A 626 29.16 12.38 -49.13
CA ASP A 626 29.02 13.34 -48.02
C ASP A 626 29.64 12.81 -46.72
N ARG A 627 30.51 13.61 -46.10
CA ARG A 627 31.19 13.27 -44.85
C ARG A 627 30.88 14.28 -43.76
N THR A 628 30.64 13.76 -42.57
CA THR A 628 30.53 14.54 -41.35
C THR A 628 31.67 14.15 -40.42
N VAL A 629 32.46 15.14 -40.00
CA VAL A 629 33.46 14.98 -38.94
C VAL A 629 32.99 15.79 -37.74
N THR A 630 32.77 15.13 -36.60
CA THR A 630 32.23 15.77 -35.40
C THR A 630 33.29 15.83 -34.32
N LEU A 631 33.61 17.04 -33.83
CA LEU A 631 34.42 17.20 -32.63
C LEU A 631 33.57 16.84 -31.40
N PRO A 632 34.15 16.13 -30.41
CA PRO A 632 33.43 15.82 -29.19
C PRO A 632 33.13 17.12 -28.42
N ASN A 633 31.97 17.15 -27.76
CA ASN A 633 31.64 18.22 -26.81
C ASN A 633 32.42 18.04 -25.50
N ALA A 634 33.73 18.25 -25.55
CA ALA A 634 34.64 18.15 -24.43
C ALA A 634 35.82 19.11 -24.63
N THR A 635 36.38 19.63 -23.54
CA THR A 635 37.61 20.43 -23.58
C THR A 635 38.82 19.50 -23.71
N GLY A 636 39.77 19.85 -24.58
CA GLY A 636 40.99 19.08 -24.77
C GLY A 636 41.69 19.39 -26.09
N THR A 637 42.81 18.72 -26.32
CA THR A 637 43.55 18.79 -27.59
C THR A 637 43.00 17.75 -28.56
N VAL A 638 42.77 18.14 -29.82
CA VAL A 638 42.46 17.19 -30.90
C VAL A 638 43.74 16.43 -31.24
N ALA A 639 43.74 15.11 -31.07
CA ALA A 639 44.88 14.27 -31.39
C ALA A 639 44.91 13.93 -32.89
N LEU A 640 46.05 14.11 -33.53
CA LEU A 640 46.31 13.60 -34.87
C LEU A 640 46.68 12.12 -34.79
N THR A 641 46.58 11.40 -35.91
CA THR A 641 46.99 9.97 -35.97
C THR A 641 48.45 9.76 -35.56
N SER A 642 49.31 10.77 -35.76
CA SER A 642 50.70 10.77 -35.27
C SER A 642 50.81 10.80 -33.75
N ASP A 643 49.90 11.49 -33.07
CA ASP A 643 49.88 11.61 -31.60
C ASP A 643 49.40 10.33 -30.92
N ILE A 644 48.74 9.45 -31.68
CA ILE A 644 48.20 8.15 -31.24
C ILE A 644 49.17 7.00 -31.64
N SER A 645 50.29 7.32 -32.30
CA SER A 645 51.24 6.32 -32.80
C SER A 645 51.95 5.59 -31.64
N GLY A 646 51.84 4.26 -31.63
CA GLY A 646 52.31 3.37 -30.55
C GLY A 646 51.20 2.55 -29.90
N LEU A 647 49.93 3.00 -30.00
CA LEU A 647 48.77 2.25 -29.49
C LEU A 647 47.96 1.55 -30.58
N VAL A 648 48.10 1.91 -31.87
CA VAL A 648 47.38 1.28 -32.99
C VAL A 648 48.32 0.92 -34.15
N ASP A 649 48.07 -0.19 -34.86
CA ASP A 649 48.79 -0.56 -36.08
C ASP A 649 48.23 0.13 -37.34
N ALA A 650 48.84 -0.13 -38.50
CA ALA A 650 48.44 0.45 -39.78
C ALA A 650 47.02 0.05 -40.25
N ALA A 651 46.37 -0.92 -39.60
CA ALA A 651 44.98 -1.29 -39.84
C ALA A 651 44.02 -0.68 -38.79
N GLY A 652 44.54 0.16 -37.87
CA GLY A 652 43.77 0.79 -36.80
C GLY A 652 43.51 -0.12 -35.60
N ALA A 653 44.14 -1.30 -35.53
CA ALA A 653 43.94 -2.23 -34.42
C ALA A 653 44.80 -1.83 -33.22
N VAL A 654 44.23 -1.83 -32.02
CA VAL A 654 44.94 -1.46 -30.79
C VAL A 654 46.03 -2.51 -30.47
N THR A 655 47.30 -2.13 -30.54
CA THR A 655 48.45 -3.03 -30.34
C THR A 655 48.98 -3.06 -28.91
N ALA A 656 48.71 -2.03 -28.10
CA ALA A 656 49.05 -2.00 -26.68
C ALA A 656 48.10 -1.07 -25.92
N VAL A 657 47.60 -1.51 -24.77
CA VAL A 657 46.88 -0.65 -23.81
C VAL A 657 47.81 -0.44 -22.63
N GLN A 658 48.48 0.71 -22.56
CA GLN A 658 49.27 1.08 -21.40
C GLN A 658 48.41 1.94 -20.46
N ALA A 659 47.52 1.27 -19.72
CA ALA A 659 46.68 1.91 -18.71
C ALA A 659 47.09 1.42 -17.31
N ALA A 660 47.03 2.31 -16.32
CA ALA A 660 47.27 1.97 -14.91
C ALA A 660 46.13 1.13 -14.29
N ASN A 661 44.98 1.02 -14.98
CA ASN A 661 43.79 0.30 -14.54
C ASN A 661 43.45 -0.88 -15.47
N PRO A 662 42.80 -1.94 -14.97
CA PRO A 662 42.39 -3.10 -15.76
C PRO A 662 41.43 -2.73 -16.91
N LEU A 663 41.65 -3.30 -18.10
CA LEU A 663 40.72 -3.19 -19.22
C LEU A 663 39.50 -4.08 -18.96
N VAL A 664 38.33 -3.47 -18.70
CA VAL A 664 37.07 -4.18 -18.51
C VAL A 664 36.32 -4.23 -19.84
N LEU A 665 36.11 -5.45 -20.38
CA LEU A 665 35.33 -5.68 -21.61
C LEU A 665 33.99 -6.33 -21.22
N ASN A 666 32.87 -5.69 -21.55
CA ASN A 666 31.53 -6.20 -21.26
C ASN A 666 30.95 -6.90 -22.50
N GLY A 667 31.31 -8.19 -22.70
CA GLY A 667 30.81 -9.02 -23.80
C GLY A 667 31.73 -10.21 -24.13
N ASP A 668 31.33 -11.04 -25.10
CA ASP A 668 32.17 -12.14 -25.62
C ASP A 668 33.39 -11.57 -26.37
N VAL A 669 34.56 -12.18 -26.15
CA VAL A 669 35.80 -11.82 -26.87
C VAL A 669 36.03 -12.84 -27.98
N GLU A 670 35.81 -12.43 -29.23
CA GLU A 670 36.10 -13.24 -30.41
C GLU A 670 37.55 -13.05 -30.86
N LEU A 671 38.29 -14.16 -31.05
CA LEU A 671 39.68 -14.14 -31.49
C LEU A 671 39.77 -14.69 -32.91
N ALA A 672 40.33 -13.90 -33.83
CA ALA A 672 40.53 -14.33 -35.20
C ALA A 672 41.39 -15.61 -35.29
N VAL A 673 41.09 -16.45 -36.28
CA VAL A 673 41.78 -17.73 -36.54
C VAL A 673 43.30 -17.50 -36.58
N GLY A 674 44.04 -18.20 -35.71
CA GLY A 674 45.50 -18.10 -35.60
C GLY A 674 46.03 -17.15 -34.52
N LYS A 675 45.17 -16.49 -33.74
CA LYS A 675 45.57 -15.70 -32.55
C LYS A 675 45.24 -16.44 -31.25
N ILE A 676 46.02 -16.18 -30.19
CA ILE A 676 45.95 -16.93 -28.92
C ILE A 676 45.62 -15.96 -27.78
N PHE A 677 44.62 -16.29 -26.97
CA PHE A 677 44.43 -15.70 -25.65
C PHE A 677 45.33 -16.40 -24.64
N ARG A 678 46.33 -15.70 -24.10
CA ARG A 678 47.28 -16.29 -23.14
C ARG A 678 46.73 -16.19 -21.72
N ALA A 679 46.08 -17.26 -21.22
CA ALA A 679 45.80 -17.41 -19.80
C ALA A 679 47.04 -17.92 -19.04
N GLN A 680 47.31 -17.44 -17.83
CA GLN A 680 48.56 -17.69 -17.08
C GLN A 680 48.83 -19.17 -16.65
N ARG A 681 47.97 -20.15 -17.00
CA ARG A 681 48.08 -21.54 -16.53
C ARG A 681 48.50 -22.60 -17.58
N SER A 682 48.71 -22.24 -18.84
CA SER A 682 49.30 -23.15 -19.86
C SER A 682 50.71 -22.72 -20.23
N LEU A 683 51.70 -23.62 -20.15
CA LEU A 683 53.04 -23.41 -20.69
C LEU A 683 53.24 -24.26 -21.95
N LEU A 684 53.51 -23.60 -23.07
CA LEU A 684 53.87 -24.25 -24.34
C LEU A 684 55.39 -24.25 -24.47
N PHE A 685 56.01 -25.43 -24.55
CA PHE A 685 57.45 -25.54 -24.82
C PHE A 685 57.68 -25.64 -26.34
N PRO A 686 58.47 -24.73 -26.94
CA PRO A 686 58.69 -24.74 -28.38
C PRO A 686 59.61 -25.88 -28.85
N ILE A 687 59.35 -26.28 -30.10
CA ILE A 687 59.93 -27.35 -30.93
C ILE A 687 61.48 -27.35 -30.89
N GLY A 688 62.10 -28.52 -30.68
CA GLY A 688 63.55 -28.66 -30.90
C GLY A 688 64.29 -29.75 -30.11
N GLY A 689 63.70 -30.91 -29.82
CA GLY A 689 64.44 -32.10 -29.36
C GLY A 689 65.27 -31.98 -28.07
N VAL A 690 65.11 -30.92 -27.27
CA VAL A 690 65.84 -30.72 -26.01
C VAL A 690 65.03 -31.30 -24.85
N SER A 691 65.65 -32.07 -23.97
CA SER A 691 65.03 -32.57 -22.75
C SER A 691 64.55 -31.43 -21.86
N VAL A 692 63.35 -31.53 -21.30
CA VAL A 692 62.76 -30.53 -20.39
C VAL A 692 62.72 -31.10 -18.98
N THR A 693 63.42 -30.46 -18.04
CA THR A 693 63.35 -30.81 -16.62
C THR A 693 62.23 -30.05 -15.94
N LEU A 694 61.31 -30.78 -15.33
CA LEU A 694 60.24 -30.18 -14.54
C LEU A 694 60.79 -29.60 -13.23
N LEU A 695 60.21 -28.48 -12.81
CA LEU A 695 60.61 -27.74 -11.60
C LEU A 695 59.37 -27.32 -10.84
N ASN A 696 59.34 -27.61 -9.55
CA ASN A 696 58.17 -27.43 -8.69
C ASN A 696 57.68 -25.99 -8.60
N THR A 697 58.58 -25.03 -8.55
CA THR A 697 58.22 -23.61 -8.44
C THR A 697 57.62 -23.04 -9.72
N THR A 698 57.91 -23.65 -10.87
CA THR A 698 57.65 -23.04 -12.19
C THR A 698 56.56 -23.79 -12.96
N HIS A 699 56.49 -25.11 -12.80
CA HIS A 699 55.71 -26.00 -13.67
C HIS A 699 54.58 -26.75 -12.96
N ALA A 700 54.57 -26.81 -11.61
CA ALA A 700 53.57 -27.56 -10.86
C ALA A 700 52.15 -27.00 -11.07
N GLY A 701 51.16 -27.89 -11.24
CA GLY A 701 49.76 -27.53 -11.43
C GLY A 701 49.46 -26.84 -12.77
N LYS A 702 50.39 -26.85 -13.72
CA LYS A 702 50.22 -26.35 -15.09
C LYS A 702 50.08 -27.50 -16.08
N ILE A 703 49.42 -27.22 -17.19
CA ILE A 703 49.35 -28.13 -18.33
C ILE A 703 50.55 -27.86 -19.23
N LEU A 704 51.33 -28.91 -19.48
CA LEU A 704 52.46 -28.93 -20.37
C LEU A 704 52.06 -29.54 -21.70
N MET A 705 52.27 -28.79 -22.77
CA MET A 705 52.11 -29.29 -24.13
C MET A 705 53.48 -29.45 -24.77
N ALA A 706 53.78 -30.66 -25.20
CA ALA A 706 55.08 -31.09 -25.68
C ALA A 706 54.94 -31.90 -26.99
N GLN A 707 55.98 -31.91 -27.82
CA GLN A 707 56.02 -32.67 -29.08
C GLN A 707 56.68 -34.04 -28.92
N GLY A 708 56.22 -35.01 -29.71
CA GLY A 708 56.80 -36.34 -29.84
C GLY A 708 58.30 -36.37 -30.13
N GLY A 709 59.04 -37.21 -29.40
CA GLY A 709 60.50 -37.35 -29.48
C GLY A 709 61.29 -36.58 -28.42
N MET A 710 60.62 -35.80 -27.56
CA MET A 710 61.27 -35.14 -26.42
C MET A 710 61.36 -36.03 -25.18
N THR A 711 62.28 -35.69 -24.29
CA THR A 711 62.36 -36.30 -22.96
C THR A 711 61.91 -35.29 -21.91
N VAL A 712 60.86 -35.61 -21.15
CA VAL A 712 60.44 -34.84 -19.98
C VAL A 712 61.03 -35.50 -18.75
N ILE A 713 62.00 -34.82 -18.16
CA ILE A 713 62.72 -35.28 -16.98
C ILE A 713 61.94 -34.85 -15.74
N LEU A 714 61.55 -35.83 -14.93
CA LEU A 714 60.87 -35.57 -13.66
C LEU A 714 61.83 -34.88 -12.68
N PRO A 715 61.33 -34.00 -11.79
CA PRO A 715 62.22 -33.22 -10.92
C PRO A 715 63.05 -34.12 -10.00
N ALA A 716 64.29 -33.72 -9.70
CA ALA A 716 65.19 -34.45 -8.79
C ALA A 716 64.83 -34.23 -7.31
N MET A 717 65.17 -35.18 -6.44
CA MET A 717 64.89 -35.10 -5.00
C MET A 717 65.63 -33.93 -4.31
N PRO A 718 65.02 -33.29 -3.29
CA PRO A 718 63.66 -33.49 -2.80
C PRO A 718 62.63 -32.84 -3.72
N VAL A 719 61.75 -33.65 -4.30
CA VAL A 719 60.49 -33.20 -4.90
C VAL A 719 59.54 -32.86 -3.77
N GLY A 720 58.74 -31.81 -3.98
CA GLY A 720 57.91 -31.14 -2.98
C GLY A 720 56.79 -31.99 -2.40
N THR A 721 55.71 -31.34 -1.97
CA THR A 721 54.64 -31.99 -1.19
C THR A 721 53.98 -33.15 -1.94
N GLU A 722 53.66 -34.22 -1.22
CA GLU A 722 52.86 -35.33 -1.74
C GLU A 722 51.54 -34.80 -2.35
N GLY A 723 51.20 -35.24 -3.57
CA GLY A 723 50.05 -34.77 -4.35
C GLY A 723 50.37 -33.72 -5.42
N GLU A 724 51.62 -33.25 -5.52
CA GLU A 724 52.05 -32.40 -6.63
C GLU A 724 51.78 -33.05 -7.99
N THR A 725 51.14 -32.30 -8.89
CA THR A 725 50.61 -32.83 -10.15
C THR A 725 51.17 -32.07 -11.35
N TYR A 726 51.58 -32.82 -12.36
CA TYR A 726 51.97 -32.34 -13.68
C TYR A 726 51.13 -33.03 -14.74
N VAL A 727 50.59 -32.27 -15.68
CA VAL A 727 49.89 -32.85 -16.83
C VAL A 727 50.74 -32.60 -18.05
N VAL A 728 51.21 -33.68 -18.69
CA VAL A 728 51.99 -33.61 -19.92
C VAL A 728 51.14 -34.16 -21.04
N ILE A 729 50.94 -33.36 -22.09
CA ILE A 729 50.17 -33.71 -23.27
C ILE A 729 51.14 -33.77 -24.44
N ASN A 730 51.20 -34.92 -25.12
CA ASN A 730 51.88 -35.05 -26.38
C ASN A 730 50.98 -34.53 -27.50
N THR A 731 51.20 -33.31 -27.96
CA THR A 731 50.37 -32.66 -29.00
C THR A 731 50.75 -33.09 -30.42
N ASN A 732 51.90 -33.75 -30.57
CA ASN A 732 52.33 -34.49 -31.76
C ASN A 732 52.25 -33.73 -33.11
N ALA A 733 52.71 -32.48 -33.09
CA ALA A 733 53.04 -31.72 -34.29
C ALA A 733 54.42 -31.04 -34.14
N PRO A 734 55.37 -31.13 -35.11
CA PRO A 734 55.28 -31.84 -36.40
C PRO A 734 55.85 -33.30 -36.49
N SER A 735 56.32 -33.97 -35.44
CA SER A 735 56.91 -35.34 -35.55
C SER A 735 56.16 -36.43 -34.75
N THR A 736 55.97 -37.61 -35.36
CA THR A 736 55.23 -38.79 -34.89
C THR A 736 55.96 -39.65 -33.83
N GLY A 737 56.65 -39.03 -32.88
CA GLY A 737 57.41 -39.73 -31.83
C GLY A 737 56.65 -39.88 -30.51
N ALA A 738 56.95 -40.90 -29.72
CA ALA A 738 56.55 -40.91 -28.30
C ALA A 738 57.41 -39.92 -27.49
N ILE A 739 56.86 -39.34 -26.43
CA ILE A 739 57.62 -38.58 -25.43
C ILE A 739 58.16 -39.56 -24.40
N THR A 740 59.44 -39.42 -24.03
CA THR A 740 60.02 -40.19 -22.93
C THR A 740 59.79 -39.44 -21.62
N ILE A 741 59.11 -40.06 -20.66
CA ILE A 741 59.01 -39.55 -19.29
C ILE A 741 60.15 -40.16 -18.50
N ASP A 742 61.17 -39.36 -18.24
CA ASP A 742 62.43 -39.80 -17.66
C ASP A 742 62.43 -39.62 -16.15
N ALA A 743 62.25 -40.75 -15.47
CA ALA A 743 62.39 -40.88 -14.02
C ALA A 743 63.77 -41.44 -13.66
N ALA A 744 64.36 -42.26 -14.54
CA ALA A 744 65.57 -43.02 -14.26
C ALA A 744 66.82 -42.12 -14.18
N SER A 745 66.90 -41.04 -14.96
CA SER A 745 68.04 -40.12 -14.94
C SER A 745 68.26 -39.44 -13.58
N ASN A 746 67.20 -39.27 -12.80
CA ASN A 746 67.23 -38.72 -11.44
C ASN A 746 67.01 -39.79 -10.35
N GLY A 747 67.16 -41.07 -10.68
CA GLY A 747 67.04 -42.19 -9.75
C GLY A 747 65.64 -42.39 -9.16
N GLN A 748 64.60 -41.86 -9.81
CA GLN A 748 63.22 -41.94 -9.34
C GLN A 748 62.52 -43.17 -9.92
N ALA A 749 61.54 -43.70 -9.19
CA ALA A 749 60.62 -44.70 -9.71
C ALA A 749 59.42 -44.02 -10.39
N LEU A 750 58.98 -44.57 -11.52
CA LEU A 750 57.73 -44.25 -12.18
C LEU A 750 56.86 -45.50 -12.18
N ASN A 751 55.63 -45.41 -11.65
CA ASN A 751 54.73 -46.56 -11.47
C ASN A 751 55.42 -47.77 -10.79
N GLY A 752 56.33 -47.51 -9.85
CA GLY A 752 57.03 -48.53 -9.07
C GLY A 752 58.28 -49.13 -9.73
N ALA A 753 58.69 -48.69 -10.92
CA ALA A 753 59.91 -49.15 -11.61
C ALA A 753 60.90 -48.00 -11.87
N VAL A 754 62.21 -48.26 -11.72
CA VAL A 754 63.28 -47.29 -12.06
C VAL A 754 63.59 -47.38 -13.56
N SER A 755 62.58 -47.09 -14.36
CA SER A 755 62.63 -47.11 -15.82
C SER A 755 61.80 -45.98 -16.39
N ASN A 756 62.13 -45.53 -17.59
CA ASN A 756 61.44 -44.42 -18.22
C ASN A 756 60.08 -44.85 -18.78
N GLY A 757 59.08 -43.97 -18.65
CA GLY A 757 57.77 -44.14 -19.27
C GLY A 757 57.78 -43.63 -20.71
N SER A 758 56.87 -44.13 -21.54
CA SER A 758 56.70 -43.67 -22.90
C SER A 758 55.28 -43.19 -23.11
N LEU A 759 55.10 -41.90 -23.43
CA LEU A 759 53.81 -41.30 -23.72
C LEU A 759 53.62 -41.21 -25.24
N PRO A 760 52.69 -41.98 -25.83
CA PRO A 760 52.43 -41.96 -27.27
C PRO A 760 51.97 -40.60 -27.80
N ALA A 761 51.99 -40.50 -29.12
CA ALA A 761 51.40 -39.42 -29.90
C ALA A 761 49.95 -39.13 -29.51
N HIS A 762 49.58 -37.84 -29.36
CA HIS A 762 48.20 -37.37 -29.10
C HIS A 762 47.60 -37.82 -27.76
N GLU A 763 48.40 -38.38 -26.87
CA GLU A 763 47.96 -38.78 -25.54
C GLU A 763 48.45 -37.81 -24.46
N ALA A 764 47.87 -37.94 -23.27
CA ALA A 764 48.23 -37.16 -22.11
C ALA A 764 48.46 -38.06 -20.90
N VAL A 765 49.47 -37.72 -20.10
CA VAL A 765 49.70 -38.33 -18.80
C VAL A 765 49.57 -37.28 -17.71
N THR A 766 48.92 -37.67 -16.62
CA THR A 766 49.00 -36.95 -15.36
C THR A 766 49.99 -37.65 -14.44
N LEU A 767 51.04 -36.93 -14.04
CA LEU A 767 52.11 -37.40 -13.16
C LEU A 767 51.87 -36.81 -11.78
N ILE A 768 51.70 -37.67 -10.80
CA ILE A 768 51.42 -37.31 -9.41
C ILE A 768 52.56 -37.79 -8.52
N TRP A 769 53.10 -36.90 -7.70
CA TRP A 769 54.11 -37.28 -6.72
C TRP A 769 53.44 -37.97 -5.52
N THR A 770 53.81 -39.21 -5.24
CA THR A 770 53.20 -40.02 -4.15
C THR A 770 54.11 -40.18 -2.92
N GLY A 771 55.26 -39.49 -2.90
CA GLY A 771 56.19 -39.49 -1.76
C GLY A 771 57.47 -40.30 -1.97
N ALA A 772 58.43 -40.10 -1.07
CA ALA A 772 59.84 -40.48 -1.22
C ALA A 772 60.14 -41.98 -1.35
N LEU A 773 59.21 -42.88 -0.98
CA LEU A 773 59.42 -44.33 -0.97
C LEU A 773 58.82 -45.05 -2.20
N THR A 774 57.86 -44.44 -2.89
CA THR A 774 57.11 -45.03 -4.01
C THR A 774 57.34 -44.32 -5.35
N GLY A 775 57.75 -43.05 -5.32
CA GLY A 775 58.10 -42.26 -6.50
C GLY A 775 56.91 -41.61 -7.19
N TRP A 776 57.03 -41.39 -8.50
CA TRP A 776 56.01 -40.80 -9.34
C TRP A 776 54.98 -41.83 -9.79
N TYR A 777 53.71 -41.46 -9.74
CA TYR A 777 52.61 -42.25 -10.30
C TYR A 777 52.06 -41.56 -11.54
N GLY A 778 52.22 -42.21 -12.69
CA GLY A 778 51.73 -41.75 -13.98
C GLY A 778 50.41 -42.40 -14.33
N ILE A 779 49.34 -41.61 -14.38
CA ILE A 779 48.01 -42.04 -14.80
C ILE A 779 47.89 -41.79 -16.30
N GLY A 780 47.72 -42.86 -17.07
CA GLY A 780 47.75 -42.83 -18.54
C GLY A 780 49.13 -43.09 -19.15
N LEU A 781 50.04 -43.75 -18.42
CA LEU A 781 51.38 -44.16 -18.84
C LEU A 781 51.57 -45.68 -18.79
#